data_AF-A0A7S3T1H9-F1
#
_entry.id   AF-A0A7S3T1H9-F1
#
_cell.length_a   1.000
_cell.length_b   1.000
_cell.length_c   1.000
_cell.angle_alpha   90.00
_cell.angle_beta   90.00
_cell.angle_gamma   90.00
#
_symmetry.space_group_name_H-M   'P 1'
#
loop_
_entity.id
_entity.type
_entity.pdbx_description
1 polymer ?
#
loop_
_entity_poly.entity_id
_entity_poly.type
_entity_poly.pdbx_seq_one_letter_code
_entity_poly.pdbx_strand_id
1 'polypeptide(L)'
;SNRKRVTFMPTTGSRGVPRPAGALAARAPGAAAARKPRPPWNNEFATDNNAAPPKPAGPAHPHAGVPEGAAAAARLAPTNDGYVQETLSATLPRFQRAVHVGDRIRDRHSGRTGICLYLGPADFARGREVAGLRLDTKRTTTDCDGKYRGERYFRCTPGHGLYIPIDDAEFLALGADGGTGEQAQAAGGRPLPPHLAPLLERGGPKARDPSAVAAEDEAAEAVEQANFDLEAELERVIGLEAVKEMLRSLQNAAVVQRRRSLLGVKDARTLHMLFLGNPGTGKTTVARLVARLFKSLGVLKKGQLIEVTRKDLIGAHHGETAQLTSDAVKRALGGVLFIDEAYALRHDGSSDSAGQECVNTLVKESEDHAGEVVIILAGYGKEMAAFLSSNSGLASRFPNVFAFADYSVDELARILAELTAVKGFSLEESLLEGDSLTQLVARTIKPAEVPKGNGRLVRNLVERAIARQTDRMFGVLQDAGTVAHGALTTLTEADFESPPSGAKSEENLAAAFRQLDAIVGLGSVKTFVRQLAAQMQLNAERREAGMKAAADTSLHMMFVGNPGTGKTSVARIVAAIYKAMGLLRLGHLVEVDRSALVAGYAGQTAIKTRQLVESALGGMLFVDEAYAIVTDERDHFGREALDTLIKCTEDFRDDLVVVLAGYPDEMKRLAASNPGIRSRFATTISFPDYTAEELMAITDAQLADEQLVIALEARASLGSIFRAMVAVRDRECGNGRAVRNLLERAKREQALRLVGLPGKKSKEQLMLLLADDFAPVLGELGLAGR
;
A
#
# COMPACT_ATOMS: atom_id res chain seq x y z
N SER A 1 7.17 -66.46 35.44
CA SER A 1 8.02 -66.74 36.62
C SER A 1 8.01 -65.54 37.57
N ASN A 2 8.64 -65.64 38.75
CA ASN A 2 8.68 -64.68 39.87
C ASN A 2 8.72 -63.17 39.50
N ARG A 3 8.10 -62.18 40.17
CA ARG A 3 7.78 -61.89 41.61
C ARG A 3 8.97 -61.62 42.57
N LYS A 4 9.25 -60.34 42.83
CA LYS A 4 9.42 -59.64 44.15
C LYS A 4 9.92 -58.18 43.90
N ARG A 5 9.51 -57.06 44.54
CA ARG A 5 8.82 -56.70 45.83
C ARG A 5 9.79 -56.64 47.04
N VAL A 6 9.74 -55.70 48.01
CA VAL A 6 8.80 -54.56 48.32
C VAL A 6 9.41 -53.19 47.90
N THR A 7 9.45 -52.00 48.56
CA THR A 7 9.04 -51.33 49.85
C THR A 7 9.02 -49.79 49.55
N PHE A 8 8.33 -48.80 50.16
CA PHE A 8 7.60 -48.50 51.43
C PHE A 8 8.56 -48.18 52.61
N MET A 9 8.36 -47.23 53.56
CA MET A 9 7.24 -46.32 54.01
C MET A 9 7.87 -45.19 54.94
N PRO A 10 7.22 -44.34 55.78
CA PRO A 10 5.78 -44.08 56.07
C PRO A 10 5.27 -42.59 56.33
N THR A 11 3.93 -42.38 56.19
CA THR A 11 3.00 -41.50 57.01
C THR A 11 3.23 -39.97 57.17
N THR A 12 2.27 -39.07 57.52
CA THR A 12 0.80 -39.06 57.89
C THR A 12 0.24 -37.63 57.65
N GLY A 13 -1.05 -37.31 57.49
CA GLY A 13 -2.30 -38.09 57.33
C GLY A 13 -3.60 -37.29 57.66
N SER A 14 -4.77 -37.74 57.12
CA SER A 14 -6.18 -37.34 57.46
C SER A 14 -6.64 -35.89 57.21
N ARG A 15 -7.92 -35.51 56.93
CA ARG A 15 -9.24 -36.11 56.54
C ARG A 15 -10.20 -34.92 56.15
N GLY A 16 -11.24 -34.99 55.32
CA GLY A 16 -11.61 -35.93 54.25
C GLY A 16 -13.14 -36.14 54.00
N VAL A 17 -13.69 -35.66 52.85
CA VAL A 17 -14.92 -36.16 52.12
C VAL A 17 -16.33 -35.83 52.73
N PRO A 18 -17.44 -35.54 51.99
CA PRO A 18 -17.70 -35.05 50.61
C PRO A 18 -18.75 -33.88 50.44
N ARG A 19 -19.05 -33.55 49.16
CA ARG A 19 -20.23 -32.94 48.46
C ARG A 19 -21.65 -33.00 49.14
N PRO A 20 -22.69 -32.22 48.70
CA PRO A 20 -22.95 -31.70 47.34
C PRO A 20 -23.58 -30.28 47.14
N ALA A 21 -23.81 -29.98 45.85
CA ALA A 21 -24.63 -28.94 45.17
C ALA A 21 -25.54 -27.94 45.93
N GLY A 22 -25.54 -26.69 45.44
CA GLY A 22 -26.55 -25.66 45.68
C GLY A 22 -26.43 -24.54 44.62
N ALA A 23 -27.54 -23.88 44.27
CA ALA A 23 -27.59 -22.82 43.24
C ALA A 23 -28.12 -21.50 43.81
N LEU A 24 -28.16 -20.45 42.97
CA LEU A 24 -28.74 -19.11 43.20
C LEU A 24 -28.03 -18.19 44.20
N ALA A 25 -27.44 -17.10 43.69
CA ALA A 25 -27.82 -15.73 44.07
C ALA A 25 -27.14 -14.71 43.13
N ALA A 26 -27.89 -13.72 42.65
CA ALA A 26 -27.32 -12.57 41.93
C ALA A 26 -27.09 -11.41 42.91
N ARG A 27 -25.95 -10.72 42.79
CA ARG A 27 -25.73 -9.39 43.38
C ARG A 27 -24.83 -8.56 42.46
N ALA A 28 -25.26 -7.34 42.16
CA ALA A 28 -24.47 -6.38 41.39
C ALA A 28 -23.61 -5.51 42.33
N PRO A 29 -22.41 -5.07 41.88
CA PRO A 29 -21.69 -3.96 42.48
C PRO A 29 -21.97 -2.66 41.73
N GLY A 30 -22.45 -1.64 42.45
CA GLY A 30 -22.38 -0.25 42.00
C GLY A 30 -21.14 0.43 42.59
N ALA A 31 -20.31 1.05 41.75
CA ALA A 31 -19.18 1.89 42.17
C ALA A 31 -18.99 3.06 41.18
N ALA A 32 -18.62 4.23 41.68
CA ALA A 32 -18.64 5.47 40.90
C ALA A 32 -17.40 5.65 40.00
N ALA A 33 -17.62 6.11 38.77
CA ALA A 33 -16.56 6.49 37.84
C ALA A 33 -16.32 8.02 37.87
N ALA A 34 -15.17 8.44 38.37
CA ALA A 34 -14.75 9.84 38.28
C ALA A 34 -14.41 10.22 36.83
N ARG A 35 -15.02 11.29 36.30
CA ARG A 35 -14.77 11.77 34.93
C ARG A 35 -13.38 12.40 34.82
N LYS A 36 -12.47 11.76 34.07
CA LYS A 36 -11.28 12.43 33.51
C LYS A 36 -11.68 13.31 32.31
N PRO A 37 -10.97 14.40 32.00
CA PRO A 37 -11.24 15.23 30.83
C PRO A 37 -11.00 14.46 29.52
N ARG A 38 -11.75 14.80 28.47
CA ARG A 38 -11.56 14.24 27.12
C ARG A 38 -10.50 15.04 26.35
N PRO A 39 -9.63 14.41 25.54
CA PRO A 39 -8.81 15.12 24.57
C PRO A 39 -9.68 15.68 23.42
N PRO A 40 -9.23 16.72 22.68
CA PRO A 40 -10.09 17.50 21.79
C PRO A 40 -10.50 16.79 20.48
N TRP A 41 -9.80 15.73 20.09
CA TRP A 41 -9.87 15.11 18.76
C TRP A 41 -11.07 14.16 18.53
N ASN A 42 -12.15 14.25 19.31
CA ASN A 42 -13.20 13.22 19.38
C ASN A 42 -14.56 13.66 18.79
N ASN A 43 -14.56 14.63 17.86
CA ASN A 43 -15.68 14.95 16.98
C ASN A 43 -15.28 14.68 15.52
N GLU A 44 -16.25 14.71 14.60
CA GLU A 44 -16.06 14.59 13.13
C GLU A 44 -15.68 13.21 12.57
N PHE A 45 -16.12 12.13 13.21
CA PHE A 45 -16.38 10.84 12.52
C PHE A 45 -17.73 10.23 12.91
N ALA A 46 -18.80 11.03 12.78
CA ALA A 46 -20.18 10.56 12.86
C ALA A 46 -20.68 10.19 11.47
N THR A 47 -20.65 8.90 11.12
CA THR A 47 -21.33 8.40 9.91
C THR A 47 -22.82 8.24 10.22
N ASP A 48 -23.62 9.28 9.94
CA ASP A 48 -25.07 9.20 10.05
C ASP A 48 -25.62 8.19 9.05
N ASN A 49 -26.03 7.03 9.57
CA ASN A 49 -26.47 5.90 8.75
C ASN A 49 -27.51 5.05 9.49
N ASN A 50 -28.58 5.69 9.96
CA ASN A 50 -29.76 4.99 10.49
C ASN A 50 -31.07 5.80 10.32
N ALA A 51 -31.45 6.10 9.07
CA ALA A 51 -32.76 6.62 8.72
C ALA A 51 -33.56 5.53 7.98
N ALA A 52 -34.77 5.21 8.45
CA ALA A 52 -35.62 4.20 7.84
C ALA A 52 -36.32 4.74 6.58
N PRO A 53 -36.52 3.92 5.52
CA PRO A 53 -37.06 4.39 4.26
C PRO A 53 -38.59 4.63 4.33
N PRO A 54 -39.12 5.73 3.77
CA PRO A 54 -40.55 5.89 3.54
C PRO A 54 -41.03 4.96 2.42
N LYS A 55 -42.31 4.55 2.48
CA LYS A 55 -42.94 3.70 1.46
C LYS A 55 -43.33 4.49 0.19
N PRO A 56 -43.41 3.82 -0.98
CA PRO A 56 -43.60 4.49 -2.26
C PRO A 56 -45.04 4.94 -2.51
N ALA A 57 -45.18 5.97 -3.36
CA ALA A 57 -46.42 6.35 -4.02
C ALA A 57 -46.16 6.67 -5.50
N GLY A 58 -47.18 6.45 -6.34
CA GLY A 58 -47.24 6.75 -7.76
C GLY A 58 -48.54 6.18 -8.34
N PRO A 59 -48.76 6.16 -9.67
CA PRO A 59 -48.00 6.85 -10.73
C PRO A 59 -48.88 7.80 -11.58
N ALA A 60 -48.28 8.80 -12.25
CA ALA A 60 -48.95 9.52 -13.35
C ALA A 60 -47.98 10.26 -14.30
N HIS A 61 -48.00 9.85 -15.57
CA HIS A 61 -47.64 10.60 -16.78
C HIS A 61 -48.85 10.45 -17.74
N PRO A 62 -49.02 11.22 -18.87
CA PRO A 62 -47.98 11.90 -19.65
C PRO A 62 -48.33 13.30 -20.23
N HIS A 63 -47.42 13.82 -21.07
CA HIS A 63 -47.53 14.84 -22.17
C HIS A 63 -48.78 15.76 -22.24
N ALA A 64 -48.65 17.07 -22.50
CA ALA A 64 -48.09 17.64 -23.75
C ALA A 64 -48.01 19.20 -23.71
N GLY A 65 -47.40 19.82 -24.74
CA GLY A 65 -47.70 21.21 -25.14
C GLY A 65 -46.60 22.26 -24.91
N VAL A 66 -45.97 22.69 -26.01
CA VAL A 66 -45.19 23.94 -26.14
C VAL A 66 -45.67 24.59 -27.46
N PRO A 67 -46.04 25.89 -27.46
CA PRO A 67 -45.27 26.83 -28.28
C PRO A 67 -45.13 28.28 -27.73
N GLU A 68 -43.92 28.81 -27.93
CA GLU A 68 -43.57 30.17 -28.42
C GLU A 68 -44.07 31.48 -27.74
N GLY A 69 -43.07 32.31 -27.38
CA GLY A 69 -43.13 33.79 -27.45
C GLY A 69 -43.41 34.57 -26.15
N ALA A 70 -42.74 35.69 -25.84
CA ALA A 70 -41.56 36.30 -26.46
C ALA A 70 -40.87 37.36 -25.55
N ALA A 71 -39.60 37.68 -25.88
CA ALA A 71 -38.86 38.94 -25.63
C ALA A 71 -38.32 39.33 -24.22
N ALA A 72 -37.02 39.69 -24.22
CA ALA A 72 -36.30 40.65 -23.35
C ALA A 72 -36.21 40.37 -21.82
N ALA A 73 -35.07 40.48 -21.13
CA ALA A 73 -33.66 40.81 -21.48
C ALA A 73 -32.72 40.28 -20.34
N ALA A 74 -31.40 40.48 -20.26
CA ALA A 74 -30.45 41.32 -21.02
C ALA A 74 -29.06 40.66 -21.19
N ARG A 75 -28.07 40.98 -20.33
CA ARG A 75 -26.66 40.52 -20.38
C ARG A 75 -25.98 40.63 -19.00
N LEU A 76 -25.17 39.63 -18.61
CA LEU A 76 -23.73 39.76 -18.26
C LEU A 76 -23.17 38.51 -17.57
N ALA A 77 -21.90 38.19 -17.87
CA ALA A 77 -21.04 37.21 -17.21
C ALA A 77 -19.59 37.42 -17.70
N PRO A 78 -18.54 36.84 -17.07
CA PRO A 78 -18.46 36.23 -15.74
C PRO A 78 -17.37 36.91 -14.85
N THR A 79 -17.29 36.53 -13.56
CA THR A 79 -16.07 36.31 -12.73
C THR A 79 -16.50 36.17 -11.28
N ASN A 80 -15.89 35.28 -10.49
CA ASN A 80 -16.06 35.29 -9.03
C ASN A 80 -14.78 34.78 -8.33
N ASP A 81 -14.03 35.69 -7.70
CA ASP A 81 -12.80 35.35 -6.95
C ASP A 81 -13.12 34.76 -5.57
N GLY A 82 -12.74 33.51 -5.34
CA GLY A 82 -12.98 32.78 -4.09
C GLY A 82 -11.96 33.06 -2.98
N TYR A 83 -11.89 34.30 -2.46
CA TYR A 83 -11.15 34.57 -1.22
C TYR A 83 -11.98 34.18 0.02
N VAL A 84 -11.52 33.19 0.78
CA VAL A 84 -12.01 32.90 2.14
C VAL A 84 -10.97 33.40 3.15
N GLN A 85 -11.40 34.22 4.10
CA GLN A 85 -10.61 34.57 5.27
C GLN A 85 -10.97 33.63 6.41
N GLU A 86 -9.99 33.04 7.09
CA GLU A 86 -10.06 32.94 8.56
C GLU A 86 -8.70 32.63 9.20
N THR A 87 -8.23 33.51 10.09
CA THR A 87 -7.20 33.19 11.10
C THR A 87 -7.35 34.15 12.28
N LEU A 88 -8.27 33.85 13.20
CA LEU A 88 -8.46 34.65 14.41
C LEU A 88 -7.31 34.43 15.41
N SER A 89 -6.43 35.42 15.52
CA SER A 89 -5.33 35.41 16.49
C SER A 89 -5.79 35.79 17.90
N ALA A 90 -6.18 34.78 18.68
CA ALA A 90 -6.17 34.83 20.15
C ALA A 90 -5.27 33.67 20.64
N THR A 91 -4.26 33.89 21.50
CA THR A 91 -4.30 34.78 22.66
C THR A 91 -2.93 35.40 22.95
N LEU A 92 -2.84 36.73 22.97
CA LEU A 92 -1.87 37.58 23.70
C LEU A 92 -2.45 39.03 23.73
N PRO A 93 -2.13 39.88 24.73
CA PRO A 93 -2.87 41.12 24.97
C PRO A 93 -2.52 42.26 24.00
N ARG A 94 -3.55 42.98 23.52
CA ARG A 94 -3.42 44.18 22.68
C ARG A 94 -2.90 45.39 23.47
N PHE A 95 -1.60 45.70 23.37
CA PHE A 95 -1.07 47.02 23.74
C PHE A 95 0.11 47.44 22.84
N GLN A 96 0.26 48.75 22.64
CA GLN A 96 1.40 49.46 22.01
C GLN A 96 1.64 49.37 20.48
N ARG A 97 0.72 48.82 19.66
CA ARG A 97 0.63 49.17 18.23
C ARG A 97 -0.81 49.50 17.83
N ALA A 98 -0.98 50.58 17.08
CA ALA A 98 -2.29 51.11 16.69
C ALA A 98 -2.83 50.53 15.38
N VAL A 99 -1.96 49.89 14.59
CA VAL A 99 -2.23 49.39 13.24
C VAL A 99 -1.40 48.12 12.99
N HIS A 100 -1.98 47.12 12.33
CA HIS A 100 -1.40 45.82 12.01
C HIS A 100 -1.63 45.45 10.53
N VAL A 101 -0.85 44.50 10.01
CA VAL A 101 -1.11 43.92 8.68
C VAL A 101 -2.39 43.08 8.77
N GLY A 102 -3.29 43.26 7.80
CA GLY A 102 -4.66 42.74 7.82
C GLY A 102 -5.72 43.75 8.29
N ASP A 103 -5.33 44.83 8.99
CA ASP A 103 -6.29 45.84 9.44
C ASP A 103 -6.88 46.63 8.26
N ARG A 104 -8.16 47.03 8.39
CA ARG A 104 -8.79 47.97 7.46
C ARG A 104 -8.44 49.39 7.89
N ILE A 105 -7.87 50.17 6.97
CA ILE A 105 -7.32 51.49 7.22
C ILE A 105 -8.00 52.51 6.31
N ARG A 106 -8.29 53.70 6.84
CA ARG A 106 -8.48 54.92 6.08
C ARG A 106 -7.19 55.74 6.08
N ASP A 107 -6.74 56.16 4.91
CA ASP A 107 -5.74 57.21 4.79
C ASP A 107 -6.37 58.57 5.16
N ARG A 108 -5.83 59.22 6.20
CA ARG A 108 -6.28 60.55 6.65
C ARG A 108 -6.14 61.64 5.58
N HIS A 109 -5.19 61.52 4.66
CA HIS A 109 -4.90 62.56 3.66
C HIS A 109 -5.77 62.44 2.40
N SER A 110 -5.94 61.24 1.83
CA SER A 110 -6.79 61.04 0.65
C SER A 110 -8.23 60.59 0.96
N GLY A 111 -8.54 60.28 2.23
CA GLY A 111 -9.83 59.75 2.68
C GLY A 111 -10.13 58.32 2.23
N ARG A 112 -9.21 57.69 1.48
CA ARG A 112 -9.40 56.38 0.84
C ARG A 112 -9.26 55.25 1.84
N THR A 113 -10.08 54.22 1.66
CA THR A 113 -10.05 53.00 2.46
C THR A 113 -9.33 51.85 1.74
N GLY A 114 -8.71 50.96 2.51
CA GLY A 114 -8.06 49.76 2.01
C GLY A 114 -7.65 48.81 3.12
N ILE A 115 -7.07 47.67 2.75
CA ILE A 115 -6.50 46.69 3.71
C ILE A 115 -4.99 46.89 3.78
N CYS A 116 -4.46 46.89 5.00
CA CYS A 116 -3.03 46.90 5.27
C CYS A 116 -2.37 45.60 4.81
N LEU A 117 -1.48 45.65 3.82
CA LEU A 117 -0.71 44.50 3.34
C LEU A 117 0.78 44.57 3.69
N TYR A 118 1.26 45.72 4.17
CA TYR A 118 2.63 45.92 4.60
C TYR A 118 2.71 46.95 5.74
N LEU A 119 3.55 46.68 6.75
CA LEU A 119 4.00 47.65 7.75
C LEU A 119 5.49 47.45 7.97
N GLY A 120 6.28 48.52 7.83
CA GLY A 120 7.71 48.50 8.07
C GLY A 120 8.42 49.74 7.53
N PRO A 121 9.73 49.86 7.79
CA PRO A 121 10.55 50.93 7.23
C PRO A 121 10.68 50.76 5.71
N ALA A 122 10.63 51.88 4.97
CA ALA A 122 10.91 51.88 3.53
C ALA A 122 11.96 52.93 3.16
N ASP A 123 12.84 52.60 2.22
CA ASP A 123 13.96 53.45 1.82
C ASP A 123 13.51 54.80 1.27
N PHE A 124 12.44 54.80 0.47
CA PHE A 124 11.83 56.02 -0.06
C PHE A 124 11.22 56.93 1.03
N ALA A 125 10.91 56.38 2.20
CA ALA A 125 10.42 57.13 3.36
C ALA A 125 11.56 57.68 4.25
N ARG A 126 12.83 57.42 3.87
CA ARG A 126 14.06 57.62 4.67
C ARG A 126 14.08 56.78 5.95
N GLY A 127 13.68 55.50 5.86
CA GLY A 127 13.67 54.56 6.97
C GLY A 127 12.53 54.75 8.00
N ARG A 128 11.58 55.66 7.74
CA ARG A 128 10.35 55.78 8.55
C ARG A 128 9.38 54.64 8.24
N GLU A 129 8.62 54.19 9.24
CA GLU A 129 7.59 53.17 9.06
C GLU A 129 6.44 53.70 8.18
N VAL A 130 6.08 52.90 7.17
CA VAL A 130 4.96 53.16 6.25
C VAL A 130 3.98 52.00 6.26
N ALA A 131 2.69 52.31 6.09
CA ALA A 131 1.65 51.33 5.79
C ALA A 131 1.47 51.22 4.27
N GLY A 132 1.61 50.01 3.74
CA GLY A 132 1.27 49.67 2.37
C GLY A 132 -0.17 49.14 2.30
N LEU A 133 -1.04 49.86 1.58
CA LEU A 133 -2.47 49.57 1.48
C LEU A 133 -2.83 49.01 0.10
N ARG A 134 -3.69 47.99 0.08
CA ARG A 134 -4.54 47.69 -1.08
C ARG A 134 -5.86 48.46 -0.93
N LEU A 135 -6.01 49.50 -1.72
CA LEU A 135 -7.21 50.34 -1.77
C LEU A 135 -8.44 49.58 -2.29
N ASP A 136 -9.61 49.94 -1.76
CA ASP A 136 -10.91 49.44 -2.20
C ASP A 136 -11.27 49.93 -3.62
N THR A 137 -10.71 51.06 -4.07
CA THR A 137 -10.95 51.67 -5.40
C THR A 137 -9.65 51.96 -6.16
N LYS A 138 -9.63 51.70 -7.47
CA LYS A 138 -8.44 51.96 -8.32
C LYS A 138 -8.11 53.45 -8.37
N ARG A 139 -6.82 53.78 -8.30
CA ARG A 139 -6.29 55.13 -8.53
C ARG A 139 -6.10 55.35 -10.04
N THR A 140 -6.76 56.38 -10.57
CA THR A 140 -6.89 56.67 -12.01
C THR A 140 -5.63 57.18 -12.71
N THR A 141 -4.47 57.21 -12.04
CA THR A 141 -3.23 57.82 -12.57
C THR A 141 -1.93 57.05 -12.27
N THR A 142 -2.00 55.86 -11.65
CA THR A 142 -0.81 55.05 -11.34
C THR A 142 -1.14 53.57 -11.26
N ASP A 143 -0.32 52.71 -11.85
CA ASP A 143 -0.47 51.24 -11.78
C ASP A 143 0.29 50.59 -10.62
N CYS A 144 0.35 51.26 -9.46
CA CYS A 144 1.01 50.77 -8.26
C CYS A 144 0.41 49.42 -7.79
N ASP A 145 1.24 48.39 -7.71
CA ASP A 145 0.88 47.00 -7.39
C ASP A 145 1.51 46.50 -6.07
N GLY A 146 2.20 47.39 -5.33
CA GLY A 146 3.05 47.05 -4.18
C GLY A 146 4.54 46.88 -4.48
N LYS A 147 4.98 47.16 -5.72
CA LYS A 147 6.39 47.32 -6.12
C LYS A 147 6.81 48.80 -6.11
N TYR A 148 8.03 49.10 -5.66
CA TYR A 148 8.63 50.44 -5.75
C TYR A 148 10.12 50.34 -6.11
N ARG A 149 10.54 51.02 -7.18
CA ARG A 149 11.94 51.09 -7.72
C ARG A 149 12.69 49.77 -7.98
N GLY A 150 12.07 48.62 -7.76
CA GLY A 150 12.69 47.29 -7.96
C GLY A 150 12.23 46.33 -6.87
N GLU A 151 12.23 46.81 -5.63
CA GLU A 151 11.74 46.09 -4.45
C GLU A 151 10.23 45.92 -4.45
N ARG A 152 9.77 44.88 -3.75
CA ARG A 152 8.35 44.57 -3.57
C ARG A 152 8.01 44.45 -2.10
N TYR A 153 7.19 45.38 -1.61
CA TYR A 153 6.72 45.42 -0.23
C TYR A 153 5.38 44.69 -0.05
N PHE A 154 4.52 44.66 -1.09
CA PHE A 154 3.30 43.85 -1.12
C PHE A 154 2.87 43.47 -2.55
N ARG A 155 1.73 42.80 -2.70
CA ARG A 155 1.06 42.53 -3.99
C ARG A 155 -0.39 43.00 -3.94
N CYS A 156 -0.84 43.68 -4.99
CA CYS A 156 -2.25 43.96 -5.25
C CYS A 156 -2.48 44.21 -6.75
N THR A 157 -3.75 44.29 -7.18
CA THR A 157 -4.12 44.66 -8.54
C THR A 157 -3.50 46.01 -8.94
N PRO A 158 -2.87 46.14 -10.14
CA PRO A 158 -2.20 47.37 -10.55
C PRO A 158 -3.09 48.61 -10.44
N GLY A 159 -2.64 49.56 -9.63
CA GLY A 159 -3.31 50.82 -9.30
C GLY A 159 -4.21 50.80 -8.08
N HIS A 160 -4.24 49.71 -7.32
CA HIS A 160 -4.80 49.67 -5.97
C HIS A 160 -3.76 49.90 -4.87
N GLY A 161 -2.46 49.92 -5.19
CA GLY A 161 -1.40 50.13 -4.20
C GLY A 161 -1.26 51.59 -3.78
N LEU A 162 -1.26 51.84 -2.47
CA LEU A 162 -0.88 53.12 -1.86
C LEU A 162 0.12 52.89 -0.73
N TYR A 163 1.05 53.82 -0.51
CA TYR A 163 1.88 53.88 0.69
C TYR A 163 1.55 55.17 1.44
N ILE A 164 1.37 55.07 2.75
CA ILE A 164 1.18 56.21 3.65
C ILE A 164 2.12 56.11 4.86
N PRO A 165 2.53 57.23 5.49
CA PRO A 165 3.12 57.21 6.82
C PRO A 165 2.19 56.48 7.82
N ILE A 166 2.76 55.79 8.81
CA ILE A 166 1.94 55.09 9.82
C ILE A 166 1.08 56.06 10.65
N ASP A 167 1.51 57.31 10.81
CA ASP A 167 0.77 58.38 11.51
C ASP A 167 -0.52 58.82 10.76
N ASP A 168 -0.58 58.56 9.45
CA ASP A 168 -1.72 58.88 8.58
C ASP A 168 -2.75 57.75 8.49
N ALA A 169 -2.46 56.59 9.09
CA ALA A 169 -3.34 55.42 9.09
C ALA A 169 -4.39 55.51 10.21
N GLU A 170 -5.66 55.72 9.83
CA GLU A 170 -6.80 55.62 10.73
C GLU A 170 -7.40 54.19 10.66
N PHE A 171 -7.37 53.46 11.78
CA PHE A 171 -7.98 52.13 11.88
C PHE A 171 -9.51 52.21 11.80
N LEU A 172 -10.11 51.45 10.89
CA LEU A 172 -11.55 51.29 10.77
C LEU A 172 -12.01 49.99 11.43
N ALA A 173 -12.61 50.11 12.61
CA ALA A 173 -13.31 49.01 13.26
C ALA A 173 -14.50 48.56 12.40
N LEU A 174 -14.67 47.25 12.24
CA LEU A 174 -15.81 46.64 11.55
C LEU A 174 -17.07 46.76 12.41
N GLY A 175 -17.92 47.75 12.11
CA GLY A 175 -19.36 47.67 12.42
C GLY A 175 -20.05 46.74 11.40
N ALA A 176 -21.16 46.06 11.69
CA ALA A 176 -22.24 46.33 12.65
C ALA A 176 -23.02 47.61 12.30
N ASP A 177 -23.96 47.50 11.37
CA ASP A 177 -24.78 48.61 10.88
C ASP A 177 -25.94 48.97 11.83
N GLY A 178 -25.99 50.25 12.24
CA GLY A 178 -27.22 50.98 12.61
C GLY A 178 -27.81 50.76 14.01
N GLY A 179 -27.73 51.76 14.89
CA GLY A 179 -28.37 51.68 16.23
C GLY A 179 -28.26 52.88 17.18
N THR A 180 -28.56 54.10 16.73
CA THR A 180 -29.03 55.29 17.54
C THR A 180 -28.48 55.55 18.96
N GLY A 181 -27.86 56.74 19.17
CA GLY A 181 -27.59 57.34 20.49
C GLY A 181 -26.26 56.91 21.13
N GLU A 182 -25.67 57.64 22.09
CA GLU A 182 -25.99 58.98 22.65
C GLU A 182 -24.66 59.67 23.09
N GLN A 183 -24.70 60.89 23.62
CA GLN A 183 -23.52 61.70 23.95
C GLN A 183 -22.79 61.24 25.24
N ALA A 184 -21.46 61.26 25.23
CA ALA A 184 -20.63 61.28 26.44
C ALA A 184 -19.35 62.13 26.21
N GLN A 185 -18.84 62.75 27.28
CA GLN A 185 -17.86 63.85 27.21
C GLN A 185 -16.45 63.46 27.67
N ALA A 186 -15.48 64.36 27.45
CA ALA A 186 -14.07 64.12 27.69
C ALA A 186 -13.62 64.32 29.15
N ALA A 187 -12.69 63.44 29.58
CA ALA A 187 -11.71 63.64 30.63
C ALA A 187 -10.48 62.79 30.25
N GLY A 188 -9.22 63.09 30.62
CA GLY A 188 -8.72 64.04 31.61
C GLY A 188 -7.55 63.35 32.34
N GLY A 189 -6.33 63.46 31.79
CA GLY A 189 -5.22 62.56 32.12
C GLY A 189 -4.55 62.78 33.49
N ARG A 190 -3.93 61.72 34.03
CA ARG A 190 -2.96 61.76 35.13
C ARG A 190 -1.80 60.75 34.89
N PRO A 191 -0.62 60.95 35.51
CA PRO A 191 0.64 60.39 35.02
C PRO A 191 1.00 58.99 35.56
N LEU A 192 2.02 58.36 34.95
CA LEU A 192 2.61 57.10 35.41
C LEU A 192 3.42 57.27 36.73
N PRO A 193 3.54 56.19 37.54
CA PRO A 193 4.25 56.23 38.82
C PRO A 193 5.79 56.15 38.67
N PRO A 194 6.58 56.58 39.70
CA PRO A 194 7.96 57.06 39.48
C PRO A 194 9.08 56.00 39.39
N HIS A 195 8.77 54.71 39.35
CA HIS A 195 9.76 53.63 39.53
C HIS A 195 10.32 53.02 38.23
N LEU A 196 10.00 53.59 37.05
CA LEU A 196 10.50 53.16 35.74
C LEU A 196 11.46 54.16 35.07
N ALA A 197 11.94 55.17 35.82
CA ALA A 197 12.65 56.32 35.26
C ALA A 197 14.13 56.11 34.79
N PRO A 198 14.98 55.24 35.40
CA PRO A 198 16.43 55.27 35.13
C PRO A 198 16.98 54.00 34.44
N LEU A 199 16.72 53.82 33.14
CA LEU A 199 17.40 52.78 32.32
C LEU A 199 17.77 53.21 30.88
N LEU A 200 17.61 54.48 30.50
CA LEU A 200 17.84 54.97 29.12
C LEU A 200 19.16 55.76 28.91
N GLU A 201 20.17 55.55 29.76
CA GLU A 201 21.54 56.05 29.52
C GLU A 201 22.59 54.95 29.65
N ARG A 202 22.98 54.33 28.51
CA ARG A 202 24.35 53.87 28.18
C ARG A 202 24.42 53.15 26.83
N GLY A 203 25.25 53.69 25.91
CA GLY A 203 25.86 52.94 24.82
C GLY A 203 24.97 52.59 23.62
N GLY A 204 25.04 53.39 22.55
CA GLY A 204 24.60 52.94 21.22
C GLY A 204 25.51 51.85 20.65
N PRO A 205 25.01 50.97 19.75
CA PRO A 205 25.81 49.93 19.13
C PRO A 205 26.90 50.52 18.21
N LYS A 206 28.07 49.88 18.19
CA LYS A 206 29.14 50.20 17.22
C LYS A 206 28.67 49.88 15.79
N ALA A 207 29.23 50.59 14.82
CA ALA A 207 29.05 50.28 13.40
C ALA A 207 29.49 48.83 13.10
N ARG A 208 28.76 48.15 12.20
CA ARG A 208 29.12 46.82 11.71
C ARG A 208 30.32 46.90 10.74
N ASP A 209 31.08 45.82 10.68
CA ASP A 209 32.21 45.69 9.78
C ASP A 209 31.75 45.46 8.32
N PRO A 210 32.20 46.25 7.33
CA PRO A 210 31.80 46.07 5.93
C PRO A 210 32.16 44.69 5.35
N SER A 211 33.19 44.03 5.87
CA SER A 211 33.61 42.69 5.40
C SER A 211 32.61 41.59 5.73
N ALA A 212 31.80 41.77 6.78
CA ALA A 212 30.73 40.82 7.13
C ALA A 212 29.55 40.91 6.16
N VAL A 213 29.23 42.12 5.66
CA VAL A 213 28.07 42.35 4.79
C VAL A 213 28.26 41.66 3.43
N ALA A 214 29.45 41.76 2.83
CA ALA A 214 29.76 41.09 1.57
C ALA A 214 29.62 39.55 1.67
N ALA A 215 29.96 38.96 2.81
CA ALA A 215 29.79 37.53 3.06
C ALA A 215 28.32 37.15 3.39
N GLU A 216 27.53 38.07 3.95
CA GLU A 216 26.07 37.90 4.10
C GLU A 216 25.36 37.98 2.74
N ASP A 217 25.80 38.85 1.83
CA ASP A 217 25.26 39.00 0.46
C ASP A 217 25.66 37.82 -0.45
N GLU A 218 26.93 37.38 -0.48
CA GLU A 218 27.33 36.16 -1.21
C GLU A 218 26.56 34.92 -0.69
N ALA A 219 26.30 34.84 0.62
CA ALA A 219 25.48 33.78 1.20
C ALA A 219 23.97 33.92 0.92
N ALA A 220 23.50 35.09 0.50
CA ALA A 220 22.14 35.31 0.02
C ALA A 220 22.00 34.94 -1.47
N GLU A 221 22.94 35.36 -2.32
CA GLU A 221 22.97 35.00 -3.75
C GLU A 221 23.17 33.47 -3.94
N ALA A 222 24.02 32.83 -3.11
CA ALA A 222 24.21 31.38 -3.13
C ALA A 222 22.94 30.56 -2.81
N VAL A 223 21.89 31.18 -2.23
CA VAL A 223 20.60 30.52 -1.97
C VAL A 223 19.69 30.49 -3.19
N GLU A 224 19.94 31.33 -4.21
CA GLU A 224 19.13 31.35 -5.44
C GLU A 224 19.43 30.16 -6.37
N GLN A 225 20.58 29.49 -6.21
CA GLN A 225 21.05 28.41 -7.08
C GLN A 225 20.67 26.97 -6.65
N ALA A 226 19.43 26.77 -6.18
CA ALA A 226 18.79 25.44 -6.18
C ALA A 226 17.26 25.55 -6.02
N ASN A 227 16.61 26.31 -6.92
CA ASN A 227 15.20 26.68 -6.77
C ASN A 227 14.25 25.48 -6.94
N PHE A 228 14.01 24.77 -5.83
CA PHE A 228 12.98 23.74 -5.71
C PHE A 228 11.62 24.43 -5.67
N ASP A 229 10.96 24.49 -6.83
CA ASP A 229 9.59 24.96 -6.92
C ASP A 229 8.65 23.93 -6.27
N LEU A 230 8.12 24.29 -5.10
CA LEU A 230 7.14 23.46 -4.40
C LEU A 230 5.82 23.43 -5.18
N GLU A 231 5.41 24.52 -5.81
CA GLU A 231 4.09 24.60 -6.45
C GLU A 231 4.05 23.72 -7.70
N ALA A 232 5.08 23.76 -8.54
CA ALA A 232 5.24 22.85 -9.69
C ALA A 232 5.40 21.36 -9.32
N GLU A 233 5.70 21.05 -8.05
CA GLU A 233 5.68 19.68 -7.52
C GLU A 233 4.33 19.31 -6.86
N LEU A 234 3.60 20.30 -6.31
CA LEU A 234 2.24 20.12 -5.78
C LEU A 234 1.19 20.02 -6.90
N GLU A 235 1.40 20.68 -8.04
CA GLU A 235 0.56 20.54 -9.25
C GLU A 235 0.55 19.10 -9.78
N ARG A 236 1.66 18.36 -9.65
CA ARG A 236 1.76 16.93 -10.00
C ARG A 236 1.10 16.02 -8.97
N VAL A 237 0.85 16.48 -7.74
CA VAL A 237 0.13 15.69 -6.74
C VAL A 237 -1.37 15.84 -7.02
N ILE A 238 -1.98 14.81 -7.61
CA ILE A 238 -3.43 14.80 -7.85
C ILE A 238 -4.17 14.73 -6.50
N GLY A 239 -5.14 15.62 -6.32
CA GLY A 239 -5.97 15.69 -5.11
C GLY A 239 -5.23 16.12 -3.85
N LEU A 240 -5.74 15.69 -2.69
CA LEU A 240 -5.12 15.92 -1.37
C LEU A 240 -4.91 17.40 -0.99
N GLU A 241 -5.81 18.31 -1.37
CA GLU A 241 -5.61 19.77 -1.18
C GLU A 241 -5.26 20.17 0.27
N ALA A 242 -5.90 19.60 1.29
CA ALA A 242 -5.56 19.86 2.69
C ALA A 242 -4.10 19.48 3.06
N VAL A 243 -3.54 18.45 2.42
CA VAL A 243 -2.10 18.10 2.55
C VAL A 243 -1.23 19.14 1.84
N LYS A 244 -1.64 19.62 0.66
CA LYS A 244 -0.92 20.68 -0.06
C LYS A 244 -0.89 21.99 0.73
N GLU A 245 -2.02 22.41 1.29
CA GLU A 245 -2.12 23.58 2.17
C GLU A 245 -1.20 23.45 3.40
N MET A 246 -1.18 22.28 4.05
CA MET A 246 -0.28 22.03 5.17
C MET A 246 1.20 22.04 4.75
N LEU A 247 1.54 21.57 3.55
CA LEU A 247 2.91 21.69 3.00
C LEU A 247 3.31 23.14 2.70
N ARG A 248 2.41 23.93 2.10
CA ARG A 248 2.62 25.39 1.89
C ARG A 248 2.76 26.12 3.23
N SER A 249 1.98 25.72 4.25
CA SER A 249 2.09 26.23 5.63
C SER A 249 3.45 25.92 6.25
N LEU A 250 3.94 24.68 6.13
CA LEU A 250 5.27 24.27 6.59
C LEU A 250 6.41 25.00 5.85
N GLN A 251 6.29 25.21 4.53
CA GLN A 251 7.25 26.00 3.75
C GLN A 251 7.33 27.43 4.29
N ASN A 252 6.18 28.10 4.44
CA ASN A 252 6.11 29.46 4.97
C ASN A 252 6.69 29.56 6.39
N ALA A 253 6.35 28.60 7.26
CA ALA A 253 6.89 28.53 8.62
C ALA A 253 8.43 28.35 8.63
N ALA A 254 8.96 27.47 7.79
CA ALA A 254 10.40 27.21 7.68
C ALA A 254 11.17 28.40 7.09
N VAL A 255 10.64 29.09 6.06
CA VAL A 255 11.24 30.31 5.48
C VAL A 255 11.29 31.44 6.52
N VAL A 256 10.19 31.67 7.24
CA VAL A 256 10.14 32.66 8.35
C VAL A 256 11.10 32.26 9.46
N GLN A 257 11.21 30.97 9.80
CA GLN A 257 12.10 30.53 10.85
C GLN A 257 13.59 30.64 10.47
N ARG A 258 13.96 30.36 9.21
CA ARG A 258 15.35 30.59 8.75
C ARG A 258 15.76 32.06 8.91
N ARG A 259 14.86 33.00 8.59
CA ARG A 259 15.07 34.44 8.84
C ARG A 259 15.18 34.79 10.33
N ARG A 260 14.37 34.17 11.20
CA ARG A 260 14.48 34.33 12.67
C ARG A 260 15.79 33.82 13.24
N SER A 261 16.26 32.65 12.79
CA SER A 261 17.52 32.05 13.24
C SER A 261 18.74 32.92 12.88
N LEU A 262 18.74 33.57 11.70
CA LEU A 262 19.77 34.56 11.32
C LEU A 262 19.78 35.79 12.25
N LEU A 263 18.62 36.20 12.76
CA LEU A 263 18.47 37.26 13.76
C LEU A 263 18.72 36.78 15.21
N GLY A 264 19.27 35.57 15.40
CA GLY A 264 19.56 34.99 16.71
C GLY A 264 18.35 34.47 17.49
N VAL A 265 17.14 34.55 16.90
CA VAL A 265 15.90 34.08 17.54
C VAL A 265 15.78 32.57 17.38
N LYS A 266 16.22 31.85 18.43
CA LYS A 266 15.99 30.41 18.57
C LYS A 266 14.49 30.12 18.67
N ASP A 267 14.01 29.22 17.83
CA ASP A 267 12.70 28.56 17.98
C ASP A 267 12.96 27.06 18.20
N ALA A 268 12.08 26.40 18.94
CA ALA A 268 12.25 25.04 19.46
C ALA A 268 11.16 24.07 18.97
N ARG A 269 10.46 24.43 17.88
CA ARG A 269 9.42 23.59 17.27
C ARG A 269 9.98 22.29 16.67
N THR A 270 9.40 21.18 17.10
CA THR A 270 9.52 19.88 16.43
C THR A 270 8.89 19.93 15.03
N LEU A 271 9.57 19.29 14.07
CA LEU A 271 9.11 19.09 12.70
C LEU A 271 8.66 17.63 12.43
N HIS A 272 8.61 16.77 13.45
CA HIS A 272 8.14 15.39 13.31
C HIS A 272 6.62 15.35 13.01
N MET A 273 6.18 14.36 12.22
CA MET A 273 4.86 14.35 11.57
C MET A 273 4.09 13.03 11.77
N LEU A 274 2.76 13.12 11.70
CA LEU A 274 1.84 11.98 11.69
C LEU A 274 1.09 11.92 10.37
N PHE A 275 1.25 10.84 9.60
CA PHE A 275 0.63 10.67 8.28
C PHE A 275 -0.52 9.67 8.38
N LEU A 276 -1.74 10.18 8.56
CA LEU A 276 -2.93 9.39 8.85
C LEU A 276 -3.76 9.18 7.59
N GLY A 277 -4.07 7.94 7.22
CA GLY A 277 -5.00 7.64 6.13
C GLY A 277 -4.88 6.23 5.58
N ASN A 278 -5.80 5.84 4.70
CA ASN A 278 -5.97 4.48 4.18
C ASN A 278 -4.84 4.01 3.24
N PRO A 279 -4.78 2.73 2.85
CA PRO A 279 -3.77 2.25 1.91
C PRO A 279 -3.83 3.01 0.58
N GLY A 280 -2.66 3.32 0.00
CA GLY A 280 -2.54 3.91 -1.34
C GLY A 280 -2.87 5.41 -1.48
N THR A 281 -3.15 6.13 -0.39
CA THR A 281 -3.43 7.58 -0.39
C THR A 281 -2.19 8.49 -0.56
N GLY A 282 -1.12 8.02 -1.20
CA GLY A 282 0.06 8.85 -1.51
C GLY A 282 1.02 9.21 -0.36
N LYS A 283 0.84 8.69 0.86
CA LYS A 283 1.68 8.97 2.05
C LYS A 283 3.21 8.96 1.78
N THR A 284 3.77 7.87 1.25
CA THR A 284 5.21 7.76 0.95
C THR A 284 5.67 8.74 -0.14
N THR A 285 4.80 9.07 -1.11
CA THR A 285 5.06 10.08 -2.15
C THR A 285 5.22 11.46 -1.52
N VAL A 286 4.31 11.84 -0.61
CA VAL A 286 4.39 13.12 0.11
C VAL A 286 5.56 13.15 1.10
N ALA A 287 5.92 12.04 1.74
CA ALA A 287 7.11 11.97 2.59
C ALA A 287 8.40 12.24 1.79
N ARG A 288 8.47 11.76 0.53
CA ARG A 288 9.55 12.05 -0.41
C ARG A 288 9.54 13.50 -0.91
N LEU A 289 8.37 14.14 -0.97
CA LEU A 289 8.24 15.57 -1.25
C LEU A 289 8.74 16.43 -0.08
N VAL A 290 8.34 16.11 1.16
CA VAL A 290 8.84 16.75 2.40
C VAL A 290 10.37 16.67 2.49
N ALA A 291 10.95 15.51 2.21
CA ALA A 291 12.41 15.32 2.23
C ALA A 291 13.14 16.27 1.23
N ARG A 292 12.59 16.48 0.03
CA ARG A 292 13.15 17.41 -0.95
C ARG A 292 12.96 18.88 -0.54
N LEU A 293 11.76 19.24 -0.07
CA LEU A 293 11.41 20.58 0.41
C LEU A 293 12.30 21.03 1.59
N PHE A 294 12.48 20.18 2.59
CA PHE A 294 13.31 20.55 3.74
C PHE A 294 14.81 20.59 3.42
N LYS A 295 15.27 19.85 2.40
CA LYS A 295 16.63 20.03 1.87
C LYS A 295 16.81 21.40 1.21
N SER A 296 15.92 21.79 0.29
CA SER A 296 16.06 23.05 -0.46
C SER A 296 15.91 24.28 0.44
N LEU A 297 15.02 24.24 1.43
CA LEU A 297 14.90 25.28 2.45
C LEU A 297 16.10 25.37 3.41
N GLY A 298 17.02 24.41 3.39
CA GLY A 298 18.17 24.34 4.30
C GLY A 298 17.81 23.90 5.73
N VAL A 299 16.63 23.30 5.92
CA VAL A 299 16.17 22.74 7.19
C VAL A 299 16.86 21.40 7.48
N LEU A 300 17.08 20.61 6.44
CA LEU A 300 17.74 19.30 6.50
C LEU A 300 19.00 19.28 5.62
N LYS A 301 20.09 18.71 6.15
CA LYS A 301 21.41 18.63 5.49
C LYS A 301 21.39 17.77 4.20
N LYS A 302 20.38 16.92 4.02
CA LYS A 302 20.19 15.96 2.93
C LYS A 302 18.70 15.87 2.58
N GLY A 303 18.40 15.47 1.34
CA GLY A 303 17.03 15.20 0.87
C GLY A 303 16.65 13.72 0.87
N GLN A 304 17.26 12.93 1.75
CA GLN A 304 17.09 11.48 1.79
C GLN A 304 15.82 11.09 2.57
N LEU A 305 15.14 10.04 2.10
CA LEU A 305 14.03 9.38 2.77
C LEU A 305 14.46 7.95 3.11
N ILE A 306 14.50 7.61 4.40
CA ILE A 306 14.73 6.25 4.89
C ILE A 306 13.38 5.68 5.32
N GLU A 307 12.89 4.69 4.58
CA GLU A 307 11.63 3.98 4.85
C GLU A 307 11.91 2.71 5.67
N VAL A 308 11.14 2.50 6.74
CA VAL A 308 11.26 1.36 7.67
C VAL A 308 9.89 0.88 8.13
N THR A 309 9.82 -0.38 8.57
CA THR A 309 8.65 -1.03 9.16
C THR A 309 8.96 -1.57 10.56
N ARG A 310 7.98 -2.17 11.25
CA ARG A 310 8.23 -2.88 12.53
C ARG A 310 9.36 -3.92 12.44
N LYS A 311 9.55 -4.60 11.30
CA LYS A 311 10.61 -5.62 11.14
C LYS A 311 12.02 -5.03 11.14
N ASP A 312 12.17 -3.77 10.75
CA ASP A 312 13.47 -3.09 10.62
C ASP A 312 13.91 -2.39 11.92
N LEU A 313 13.05 -2.40 12.95
CA LEU A 313 13.21 -1.68 14.21
C LEU A 313 13.26 -2.60 15.44
N ILE A 314 12.68 -3.80 15.36
CA ILE A 314 12.56 -4.74 16.47
C ILE A 314 13.45 -5.97 16.27
N GLY A 315 14.27 -6.25 17.27
CA GLY A 315 15.18 -7.39 17.30
C GLY A 315 14.53 -8.69 17.79
N ALA A 316 15.24 -9.80 17.60
CA ALA A 316 14.88 -11.10 18.18
C ALA A 316 15.39 -11.26 19.63
N HIS A 317 16.31 -10.38 20.07
CA HIS A 317 16.97 -10.45 21.37
C HIS A 317 16.74 -9.20 22.23
N HIS A 318 16.76 -9.34 23.56
CA HIS A 318 16.60 -8.21 24.49
C HIS A 318 17.71 -7.16 24.30
N GLY A 319 17.36 -5.89 24.18
CA GLY A 319 18.29 -4.78 23.94
C GLY A 319 18.70 -4.57 22.48
N GLU A 320 18.44 -5.53 21.59
CA GLU A 320 18.70 -5.40 20.15
C GLU A 320 17.76 -4.38 19.49
N THR A 321 16.52 -4.31 19.98
CA THR A 321 15.47 -3.39 19.50
C THR A 321 15.87 -1.92 19.67
N ALA A 322 16.40 -1.53 20.84
CA ALA A 322 16.92 -0.18 21.02
C ALA A 322 18.07 0.15 20.04
N GLN A 323 18.98 -0.81 19.78
CA GLN A 323 20.09 -0.61 18.84
C GLN A 323 19.58 -0.44 17.40
N LEU A 324 18.71 -1.34 16.91
CA LEU A 324 18.13 -1.26 15.56
C LEU A 324 17.34 0.04 15.34
N THR A 325 16.57 0.45 16.35
CA THR A 325 15.81 1.71 16.33
C THR A 325 16.74 2.92 16.25
N SER A 326 17.78 2.97 17.10
CA SER A 326 18.79 4.05 17.10
C SER A 326 19.55 4.09 15.77
N ASP A 327 19.87 2.93 15.17
CA ASP A 327 20.56 2.86 13.88
C ASP A 327 19.67 3.17 12.67
N ALA A 328 18.34 2.99 12.78
CA ALA A 328 17.39 3.53 11.81
C ALA A 328 17.39 5.07 11.82
N VAL A 329 17.39 5.70 13.01
CA VAL A 329 17.49 7.16 13.14
C VAL A 329 18.83 7.66 12.62
N LYS A 330 19.96 7.03 12.98
CA LYS A 330 21.30 7.40 12.49
C LYS A 330 21.43 7.32 10.97
N ARG A 331 20.87 6.29 10.33
CA ARG A 331 20.80 6.21 8.85
C ARG A 331 20.04 7.39 8.24
N ALA A 332 18.98 7.86 8.93
CA ALA A 332 18.18 8.99 8.50
C ALA A 332 18.79 10.37 8.78
N LEU A 333 19.84 10.49 9.61
CA LEU A 333 20.42 11.78 10.01
C LEU A 333 20.77 12.71 8.84
N GLY A 334 20.35 13.96 9.01
CA GLY A 334 20.34 14.99 7.97
C GLY A 334 19.13 14.91 7.03
N GLY A 335 18.19 13.98 7.20
CA GLY A 335 17.06 13.72 6.30
C GLY A 335 15.78 13.28 7.02
N VAL A 336 14.97 12.44 6.37
CA VAL A 336 13.67 11.97 6.87
C VAL A 336 13.69 10.47 7.16
N LEU A 337 13.27 10.07 8.36
CA LEU A 337 12.86 8.70 8.70
C LEU A 337 11.35 8.57 8.55
N PHE A 338 10.88 7.59 7.78
CA PHE A 338 9.47 7.29 7.58
C PHE A 338 9.17 5.87 8.06
N ILE A 339 8.31 5.76 9.06
CA ILE A 339 7.91 4.49 9.69
C ILE A 339 6.50 4.17 9.21
N ASP A 340 6.36 3.20 8.30
CA ASP A 340 5.04 2.78 7.82
C ASP A 340 4.38 1.77 8.76
N GLU A 341 3.05 1.80 8.76
CA GLU A 341 2.18 1.06 9.69
C GLU A 341 2.63 1.16 11.16
N ALA A 342 3.03 2.35 11.61
CA ALA A 342 3.68 2.59 12.91
C ALA A 342 2.85 2.13 14.12
N TYR A 343 1.52 2.06 14.01
CA TYR A 343 0.65 1.47 15.03
C TYR A 343 0.98 0.00 15.32
N ALA A 344 1.58 -0.73 14.38
CA ALA A 344 1.97 -2.13 14.54
C ALA A 344 3.09 -2.30 15.58
N LEU A 345 3.83 -1.24 15.95
CA LEU A 345 4.76 -1.22 17.08
C LEU A 345 4.07 -1.47 18.43
N ARG A 346 2.73 -1.36 18.50
CA ARG A 346 1.92 -1.82 19.63
C ARG A 346 1.30 -3.18 19.35
N HIS A 347 1.29 -4.04 20.37
CA HIS A 347 0.42 -5.21 20.46
C HIS A 347 -0.38 -5.16 21.76
N ASP A 348 -1.66 -5.53 21.68
CA ASP A 348 -2.57 -5.56 22.84
C ASP A 348 -2.38 -6.87 23.64
N GLY A 349 -1.24 -6.96 24.34
CA GLY A 349 -0.87 -8.07 25.20
C GLY A 349 0.22 -7.67 26.20
N SER A 350 0.17 -8.20 27.42
CA SER A 350 1.01 -7.76 28.56
C SER A 350 2.47 -8.27 28.52
N SER A 351 3.06 -8.41 27.33
CA SER A 351 4.39 -9.02 27.14
C SER A 351 5.23 -8.46 25.98
N ASP A 352 4.71 -7.57 25.11
CA ASP A 352 5.51 -6.96 24.03
C ASP A 352 6.43 -5.83 24.55
N SER A 353 7.43 -6.24 25.33
CA SER A 353 8.48 -5.35 25.85
C SER A 353 9.26 -4.67 24.73
N ALA A 354 9.49 -5.36 23.60
CA ALA A 354 10.24 -4.84 22.46
C ALA A 354 9.49 -3.72 21.72
N GLY A 355 8.18 -3.85 21.49
CA GLY A 355 7.36 -2.76 20.93
C GLY A 355 7.45 -1.48 21.73
N GLN A 356 7.38 -1.58 23.06
CA GLN A 356 7.53 -0.44 23.97
C GLN A 356 8.98 0.08 24.05
N GLU A 357 9.99 -0.80 23.99
CA GLU A 357 11.41 -0.46 23.91
C GLU A 357 11.69 0.40 22.65
N CYS A 358 11.23 -0.05 21.48
CA CYS A 358 11.30 0.70 20.22
C CYS A 358 10.68 2.09 20.37
N VAL A 359 9.44 2.19 20.87
CA VAL A 359 8.75 3.48 21.03
C VAL A 359 9.49 4.40 22.01
N ASN A 360 10.00 3.87 23.12
CA ASN A 360 10.78 4.67 24.09
C ASN A 360 12.09 5.17 23.48
N THR A 361 12.77 4.34 22.68
CA THR A 361 13.98 4.73 21.94
C THR A 361 13.67 5.79 20.88
N LEU A 362 12.62 5.62 20.07
CA LEU A 362 12.17 6.64 19.10
C LEU A 362 11.88 7.99 19.77
N VAL A 363 11.23 7.98 20.94
CA VAL A 363 10.96 9.19 21.74
C VAL A 363 12.26 9.88 22.16
N LYS A 364 13.24 9.14 22.69
CA LYS A 364 14.56 9.67 23.08
C LYS A 364 15.35 10.20 21.88
N GLU A 365 15.49 9.41 20.82
CA GLU A 365 16.26 9.76 19.62
C GLU A 365 15.64 10.97 18.89
N SER A 366 14.32 11.18 18.97
CA SER A 366 13.66 12.38 18.44
C SER A 366 14.03 13.68 19.17
N GLU A 367 14.45 13.60 20.44
CA GLU A 367 14.93 14.75 21.21
C GLU A 367 16.45 14.94 21.05
N ASP A 368 17.23 13.86 21.15
CA ASP A 368 18.69 13.90 21.01
C ASP A 368 19.15 14.39 19.62
N HIS A 369 18.36 14.12 18.58
CA HIS A 369 18.61 14.54 17.20
C HIS A 369 17.58 15.56 16.66
N ALA A 370 16.94 16.31 17.56
CA ALA A 370 15.95 17.34 17.20
C ALA A 370 16.53 18.37 16.21
N GLY A 371 15.89 18.52 15.05
CA GLY A 371 16.33 19.41 13.98
C GLY A 371 17.42 18.85 13.05
N GLU A 372 18.04 17.72 13.40
CA GLU A 372 18.94 16.99 12.48
C GLU A 372 18.21 15.90 11.67
N VAL A 373 17.09 15.40 12.18
CA VAL A 373 16.24 14.41 11.51
C VAL A 373 14.77 14.76 11.67
N VAL A 374 13.99 14.55 10.61
CA VAL A 374 12.52 14.56 10.68
C VAL A 374 12.03 13.12 10.72
N ILE A 375 11.05 12.84 11.57
CA ILE A 375 10.49 11.48 11.74
C ILE A 375 9.01 11.58 11.38
N ILE A 376 8.54 10.68 10.52
CA ILE A 376 7.16 10.60 10.06
C ILE A 376 6.63 9.23 10.47
N LEU A 377 5.56 9.21 11.27
CA LEU A 377 4.85 8.00 11.66
C LEU A 377 3.58 7.88 10.81
N ALA A 378 3.51 6.85 9.96
CA ALA A 378 2.39 6.64 9.05
C ALA A 378 1.47 5.49 9.50
N GLY A 379 0.18 5.58 9.18
CA GLY A 379 -0.77 4.50 9.44
C GLY A 379 -2.24 4.88 9.28
N TYR A 380 -3.13 3.95 9.65
CA TYR A 380 -4.58 4.14 9.60
C TYR A 380 -5.06 4.97 10.80
N GLY A 381 -6.08 5.83 10.59
CA GLY A 381 -6.41 6.89 11.55
C GLY A 381 -6.86 6.41 12.94
N LYS A 382 -7.63 5.31 13.02
CA LYS A 382 -8.18 4.80 14.29
C LYS A 382 -7.11 4.06 15.09
N GLU A 383 -6.29 3.30 14.39
CA GLU A 383 -5.17 2.50 14.85
C GLU A 383 -4.05 3.40 15.38
N MET A 384 -3.74 4.48 14.66
CA MET A 384 -2.79 5.51 15.11
C MET A 384 -3.33 6.33 16.30
N ALA A 385 -4.63 6.64 16.35
CA ALA A 385 -5.22 7.28 17.54
C ALA A 385 -5.09 6.39 18.79
N ALA A 386 -5.33 5.08 18.65
CA ALA A 386 -5.08 4.11 19.71
C ALA A 386 -3.59 4.05 20.11
N PHE A 387 -2.68 3.96 19.14
CA PHE A 387 -1.23 3.94 19.35
C PHE A 387 -0.73 5.18 20.13
N LEU A 388 -1.15 6.39 19.73
CA LEU A 388 -0.79 7.64 20.41
C LEU A 388 -1.37 7.72 21.82
N SER A 389 -2.59 7.22 22.05
CA SER A 389 -3.20 7.20 23.39
C SER A 389 -2.43 6.36 24.41
N SER A 390 -1.62 5.38 23.96
CA SER A 390 -0.76 4.56 24.82
C SER A 390 0.55 5.23 25.23
N ASN A 391 1.00 6.29 24.55
CA ASN A 391 2.24 7.00 24.90
C ASN A 391 2.14 8.53 24.72
N SER A 392 2.01 9.24 25.84
CA SER A 392 1.93 10.71 25.88
C SER A 392 3.20 11.41 25.36
N GLY A 393 4.35 10.74 25.40
CA GLY A 393 5.60 11.23 24.82
C GLY A 393 5.48 11.46 23.32
N LEU A 394 4.95 10.46 22.58
CA LEU A 394 4.71 10.57 21.13
C LEU A 394 3.77 11.74 20.80
N ALA A 395 2.61 11.82 21.47
CA ALA A 395 1.61 12.85 21.19
C ALA A 395 2.15 14.29 21.35
N SER A 396 3.13 14.50 22.24
CA SER A 396 3.79 15.82 22.42
C SER A 396 4.90 16.13 21.40
N ARG A 397 5.54 15.10 20.83
CA ARG A 397 6.71 15.25 19.94
C ARG A 397 6.34 15.26 18.45
N PHE A 398 5.14 14.82 18.09
CA PHE A 398 4.65 14.75 16.70
C PHE A 398 3.38 15.61 16.48
N PRO A 399 3.45 16.95 16.59
CA PRO A 399 2.26 17.81 16.48
C PRO A 399 1.77 18.04 15.05
N ASN A 400 2.58 17.75 14.03
CA ASN A 400 2.27 18.03 12.63
C ASN A 400 1.45 16.86 12.03
N VAL A 401 0.13 16.89 12.20
CA VAL A 401 -0.77 15.85 11.70
C VAL A 401 -1.21 16.15 10.26
N PHE A 402 -1.07 15.16 9.39
CA PHE A 402 -1.53 15.17 8.00
C PHE A 402 -2.62 14.12 7.81
N ALA A 403 -3.81 14.55 7.40
CA ALA A 403 -4.91 13.68 7.03
C ALA A 403 -4.91 13.44 5.51
N PHE A 404 -4.70 12.19 5.11
CA PHE A 404 -4.75 11.72 3.73
C PHE A 404 -6.11 11.07 3.48
N ALA A 405 -7.01 11.82 2.85
CA ALA A 405 -8.32 11.34 2.42
C ALA A 405 -8.21 10.21 1.39
N ASP A 406 -9.31 9.47 1.23
CA ASP A 406 -9.51 8.61 0.07
C ASP A 406 -9.75 9.46 -1.19
N TYR A 407 -9.25 9.02 -2.34
CA TYR A 407 -9.39 9.76 -3.60
C TYR A 407 -10.81 9.68 -4.17
N SER A 408 -11.27 10.76 -4.81
CA SER A 408 -12.49 10.74 -5.64
C SER A 408 -12.29 9.89 -6.90
N VAL A 409 -13.38 9.49 -7.57
CA VAL A 409 -13.30 8.75 -8.83
C VAL A 409 -12.56 9.56 -9.92
N ASP A 410 -12.76 10.88 -9.96
CA ASP A 410 -12.08 11.79 -10.89
C ASP A 410 -10.59 11.96 -10.58
N GLU A 411 -10.21 11.89 -9.30
CA GLU A 411 -8.81 11.85 -8.89
C GLU A 411 -8.16 10.52 -9.27
N LEU A 412 -8.86 9.39 -9.03
CA LEU A 412 -8.42 8.06 -9.47
C LEU A 412 -8.28 7.96 -10.99
N ALA A 413 -9.17 8.59 -11.77
CA ALA A 413 -9.10 8.66 -13.23
C ALA A 413 -7.90 9.50 -13.71
N ARG A 414 -7.65 10.66 -13.09
CA ARG A 414 -6.44 11.46 -13.37
C ARG A 414 -5.15 10.69 -13.01
N ILE A 415 -5.15 9.97 -11.87
CA ILE A 415 -4.04 9.10 -11.46
C ILE A 415 -3.84 7.95 -12.47
N LEU A 416 -4.92 7.46 -13.10
CA LEU A 416 -4.84 6.42 -14.13
C LEU A 416 -4.10 6.95 -15.37
N ALA A 417 -4.49 8.13 -15.86
CA ALA A 417 -3.83 8.77 -17.00
C ALA A 417 -2.33 9.02 -16.73
N GLU A 418 -1.99 9.59 -15.56
CA GLU A 418 -0.60 9.85 -15.19
C GLU A 418 0.23 8.55 -15.07
N LEU A 419 -0.28 7.53 -14.36
CA LEU A 419 0.43 6.25 -14.22
C LEU A 419 0.57 5.48 -15.55
N THR A 420 -0.35 5.67 -16.49
CA THR A 420 -0.27 5.10 -17.85
C THR A 420 0.85 5.79 -18.65
N ALA A 421 0.88 7.13 -18.66
CA ALA A 421 1.91 7.92 -19.31
C ALA A 421 3.32 7.66 -18.71
N VAL A 422 3.44 7.58 -17.39
CA VAL A 422 4.71 7.27 -16.69
C VAL A 422 5.22 5.87 -17.00
N LYS A 423 4.34 4.92 -17.35
CA LYS A 423 4.72 3.58 -17.83
C LYS A 423 5.06 3.53 -19.34
N GLY A 424 4.96 4.66 -20.06
CA GLY A 424 5.24 4.74 -21.49
C GLY A 424 4.07 4.31 -22.40
N PHE A 425 2.85 4.26 -21.85
CA PHE A 425 1.63 3.93 -22.60
C PHE A 425 0.76 5.18 -22.82
N SER A 426 -0.01 5.17 -23.89
CA SER A 426 -1.08 6.12 -24.21
C SER A 426 -2.45 5.53 -23.91
N LEU A 427 -3.42 6.37 -23.58
CA LEU A 427 -4.84 6.00 -23.63
C LEU A 427 -5.38 6.26 -25.04
N GLU A 428 -6.40 5.51 -25.44
CA GLU A 428 -7.19 5.78 -26.64
C GLU A 428 -7.85 7.17 -26.56
N GLU A 429 -7.94 7.89 -27.69
CA GLU A 429 -8.44 9.26 -27.75
C GLU A 429 -9.88 9.38 -27.22
N SER A 430 -10.73 8.38 -27.51
CA SER A 430 -12.09 8.22 -26.99
C SER A 430 -12.20 8.19 -25.45
N LEU A 431 -11.16 7.71 -24.76
CA LEU A 431 -11.09 7.72 -23.28
C LEU A 431 -10.69 9.09 -22.72
N LEU A 432 -10.01 9.92 -23.52
CA LEU A 432 -9.56 11.26 -23.14
C LEU A 432 -10.65 12.33 -23.40
N GLU A 433 -11.68 12.00 -24.18
CA GLU A 433 -12.82 12.88 -24.43
C GLU A 433 -13.80 12.92 -23.25
N GLY A 434 -14.04 14.11 -22.71
CA GLY A 434 -15.04 14.36 -21.67
C GLY A 434 -14.81 13.53 -20.39
N ASP A 435 -15.90 12.97 -19.84
CA ASP A 435 -15.86 12.18 -18.62
C ASP A 435 -15.56 10.68 -18.86
N SER A 436 -15.20 10.26 -20.08
CA SER A 436 -15.06 8.84 -20.45
C SER A 436 -14.15 8.06 -19.51
N LEU A 437 -12.99 8.63 -19.14
CA LEU A 437 -12.07 7.99 -18.19
C LEU A 437 -12.64 7.90 -16.77
N THR A 438 -13.34 8.94 -16.28
CA THR A 438 -14.04 8.91 -14.99
C THR A 438 -15.12 7.82 -15.01
N GLN A 439 -15.89 7.70 -16.09
CA GLN A 439 -16.92 6.66 -16.23
C GLN A 439 -16.31 5.26 -16.27
N LEU A 440 -15.21 5.05 -16.99
CA LEU A 440 -14.49 3.78 -17.03
C LEU A 440 -13.98 3.37 -15.62
N VAL A 441 -13.42 4.32 -14.87
CA VAL A 441 -12.99 4.07 -13.48
C VAL A 441 -14.19 3.84 -12.55
N ALA A 442 -15.31 4.55 -12.72
CA ALA A 442 -16.55 4.33 -11.98
C ALA A 442 -17.16 2.94 -12.25
N ARG A 443 -17.07 2.45 -13.50
CA ARG A 443 -17.48 1.09 -13.88
C ARG A 443 -16.56 0.02 -13.27
N THR A 444 -15.25 0.30 -13.17
CA THR A 444 -14.22 -0.71 -12.86
C THR A 444 -13.80 -0.78 -11.39
N ILE A 445 -13.93 0.32 -10.63
CA ILE A 445 -13.56 0.40 -9.20
C ILE A 445 -14.80 0.78 -8.39
N LYS A 446 -15.29 -0.11 -7.53
CA LYS A 446 -16.51 0.17 -6.76
C LYS A 446 -16.20 1.13 -5.60
N PRO A 447 -17.11 2.06 -5.22
CA PRO A 447 -16.86 3.00 -4.11
C PRO A 447 -16.51 2.32 -2.77
N ALA A 448 -16.99 1.10 -2.53
CA ALA A 448 -16.68 0.30 -1.33
C ALA A 448 -15.29 -0.40 -1.37
N GLU A 449 -14.55 -0.28 -2.47
CA GLU A 449 -13.19 -0.80 -2.64
C GLU A 449 -12.14 0.31 -2.44
N VAL A 450 -12.46 1.56 -2.81
CA VAL A 450 -11.54 2.72 -2.73
C VAL A 450 -10.82 2.82 -1.37
N PRO A 451 -11.49 2.78 -0.20
CA PRO A 451 -10.83 2.88 1.11
C PRO A 451 -9.86 1.75 1.46
N LYS A 452 -9.82 0.67 0.66
CA LYS A 452 -8.92 -0.48 0.86
C LYS A 452 -7.59 -0.32 0.09
N GLY A 453 -7.51 0.59 -0.88
CA GLY A 453 -6.38 0.61 -1.80
C GLY A 453 -6.11 1.90 -2.57
N ASN A 454 -7.07 2.79 -2.80
CA ASN A 454 -6.86 4.09 -3.48
C ASN A 454 -5.98 3.96 -4.74
N GLY A 455 -4.85 4.68 -4.81
CA GLY A 455 -3.91 4.61 -5.95
C GLY A 455 -3.26 3.24 -6.19
N ARG A 456 -3.32 2.29 -5.24
CA ARG A 456 -2.96 0.88 -5.50
C ARG A 456 -3.98 0.20 -6.43
N LEU A 457 -5.27 0.51 -6.30
CA LEU A 457 -6.32 -0.05 -7.18
C LEU A 457 -6.11 0.40 -8.63
N VAL A 458 -5.77 1.68 -8.81
CA VAL A 458 -5.50 2.27 -10.13
C VAL A 458 -4.19 1.75 -10.72
N ARG A 459 -3.11 1.65 -9.93
CA ARG A 459 -1.87 0.99 -10.36
C ARG A 459 -2.13 -0.42 -10.86
N ASN A 460 -2.86 -1.22 -10.06
CA ASN A 460 -3.24 -2.57 -10.43
C ASN A 460 -4.07 -2.55 -11.72
N LEU A 461 -5.08 -1.68 -11.84
CA LEU A 461 -5.89 -1.55 -13.06
C LEU A 461 -5.06 -1.25 -14.32
N VAL A 462 -4.11 -0.32 -14.27
CA VAL A 462 -3.19 -0.03 -15.38
C VAL A 462 -2.30 -1.25 -15.71
N GLU A 463 -1.78 -1.95 -14.69
CA GLU A 463 -0.94 -3.14 -14.86
C GLU A 463 -1.73 -4.35 -15.39
N ARG A 464 -3.03 -4.45 -15.08
CA ARG A 464 -3.96 -5.40 -15.70
C ARG A 464 -4.20 -5.04 -17.17
N ALA A 465 -4.43 -3.77 -17.49
CA ALA A 465 -4.70 -3.31 -18.85
C ALA A 465 -3.50 -3.47 -19.81
N ILE A 466 -2.29 -3.13 -19.37
CA ILE A 466 -1.06 -3.35 -20.14
C ILE A 466 -0.90 -4.84 -20.51
N ALA A 467 -1.22 -5.76 -19.61
CA ALA A 467 -1.18 -7.19 -19.91
C ALA A 467 -2.28 -7.64 -20.89
N ARG A 468 -3.51 -7.11 -20.80
CA ARG A 468 -4.57 -7.40 -21.79
C ARG A 468 -4.22 -6.87 -23.17
N GLN A 469 -3.64 -5.67 -23.23
CA GLN A 469 -3.11 -5.09 -24.47
C GLN A 469 -1.96 -5.93 -25.04
N THR A 470 -1.11 -6.51 -24.18
CA THR A 470 -0.02 -7.41 -24.59
C THR A 470 -0.58 -8.72 -25.19
N ASP A 471 -1.53 -9.38 -24.52
CA ASP A 471 -2.23 -10.58 -25.03
C ASP A 471 -2.97 -10.25 -26.36
N ARG A 472 -3.60 -9.07 -26.46
CA ARG A 472 -4.30 -8.56 -27.65
C ARG A 472 -3.34 -8.32 -28.83
N MET A 473 -2.19 -7.68 -28.60
CA MET A 473 -1.17 -7.46 -29.62
C MET A 473 -0.46 -8.74 -30.03
N PHE A 474 -0.26 -9.71 -29.13
CA PHE A 474 0.33 -11.00 -29.47
C PHE A 474 -0.53 -11.78 -30.48
N GLY A 475 -1.86 -11.75 -30.34
CA GLY A 475 -2.78 -12.31 -31.34
C GLY A 475 -2.66 -11.60 -32.70
N VAL A 476 -2.71 -10.27 -32.72
CA VAL A 476 -2.59 -9.49 -33.98
C VAL A 476 -1.24 -9.72 -34.67
N LEU A 477 -0.16 -9.92 -33.91
CA LEU A 477 1.16 -10.26 -34.47
C LEU A 477 1.19 -11.65 -35.14
N GLN A 478 0.41 -12.61 -34.67
CA GLN A 478 0.26 -13.92 -35.33
C GLN A 478 -0.57 -13.82 -36.62
N ASP A 479 -1.66 -13.06 -36.61
CA ASP A 479 -2.59 -12.96 -37.75
C ASP A 479 -2.09 -12.03 -38.87
N ALA A 480 -1.43 -10.92 -38.52
CA ALA A 480 -1.10 -9.84 -39.46
C ALA A 480 0.42 -9.63 -39.71
N GLY A 481 1.30 -10.22 -38.91
CA GLY A 481 2.76 -10.19 -39.09
C GLY A 481 3.46 -8.83 -38.86
N THR A 482 2.76 -7.71 -38.99
CA THR A 482 3.26 -6.35 -38.73
C THR A 482 2.23 -5.51 -37.99
N VAL A 483 2.65 -4.78 -36.95
CA VAL A 483 1.80 -3.90 -36.15
C VAL A 483 2.41 -2.50 -36.08
N ALA A 484 1.58 -1.46 -36.21
CA ALA A 484 2.02 -0.06 -36.11
C ALA A 484 2.49 0.29 -34.69
N HIS A 485 3.57 1.05 -34.57
CA HIS A 485 4.23 1.32 -33.29
C HIS A 485 3.30 1.85 -32.20
N GLY A 486 2.39 2.79 -32.53
CA GLY A 486 1.42 3.32 -31.57
C GLY A 486 0.37 2.32 -31.07
N ALA A 487 0.06 1.26 -31.83
CA ALA A 487 -0.85 0.20 -31.36
C ALA A 487 -0.18 -0.67 -30.27
N LEU A 488 1.15 -0.78 -30.29
CA LEU A 488 1.94 -1.47 -29.26
C LEU A 488 2.01 -0.70 -27.93
N THR A 489 1.60 0.57 -27.89
CA THR A 489 1.62 1.42 -26.68
C THR A 489 0.27 2.01 -26.27
N THR A 490 -0.80 1.84 -27.05
CA THR A 490 -2.12 2.40 -26.75
C THR A 490 -3.05 1.40 -26.09
N LEU A 491 -3.53 1.75 -24.88
CA LEU A 491 -4.57 1.04 -24.13
C LEU A 491 -5.97 1.53 -24.57
N THR A 492 -6.82 0.59 -24.96
CA THR A 492 -8.21 0.81 -25.38
C THR A 492 -9.17 0.51 -24.23
N GLU A 493 -10.45 0.91 -24.32
CA GLU A 493 -11.44 0.61 -23.26
C GLU A 493 -11.49 -0.89 -22.90
N ALA A 494 -11.50 -1.75 -23.93
CA ALA A 494 -11.52 -3.21 -23.78
C ALA A 494 -10.29 -3.81 -23.07
N ASP A 495 -9.17 -3.07 -22.95
CA ASP A 495 -8.03 -3.52 -22.14
C ASP A 495 -8.29 -3.33 -20.64
N PHE A 496 -9.15 -2.40 -20.24
CA PHE A 496 -9.47 -2.13 -18.83
C PHE A 496 -10.61 -3.00 -18.29
N GLU A 497 -11.65 -3.24 -19.11
CA GLU A 497 -12.81 -4.07 -18.75
C GLU A 497 -12.42 -5.49 -18.28
N SER A 498 -13.25 -6.11 -17.44
CA SER A 498 -13.11 -7.55 -17.16
C SER A 498 -13.14 -8.35 -18.47
N PRO A 499 -12.31 -9.41 -18.63
CA PRO A 499 -12.29 -10.17 -19.88
C PRO A 499 -13.71 -10.67 -20.20
N PRO A 500 -14.22 -10.44 -21.43
CA PRO A 500 -15.63 -10.60 -21.71
C PRO A 500 -16.09 -12.04 -21.46
N SER A 501 -17.13 -12.19 -20.65
CA SER A 501 -17.87 -13.43 -20.48
C SER A 501 -18.55 -13.78 -21.80
N GLY A 502 -17.92 -14.65 -22.58
CA GLY A 502 -18.35 -15.03 -23.92
C GLY A 502 -17.75 -16.36 -24.32
N ALA A 503 -18.21 -16.93 -25.44
CA ALA A 503 -18.00 -18.33 -25.80
C ALA A 503 -16.53 -18.81 -25.76
N LYS A 504 -15.54 -17.95 -26.00
CA LYS A 504 -14.10 -18.30 -25.87
C LYS A 504 -13.68 -18.60 -24.41
N SER A 505 -14.28 -17.95 -23.40
CA SER A 505 -14.05 -18.27 -21.99
C SER A 505 -14.62 -19.65 -21.64
N GLU A 506 -15.86 -19.93 -22.06
CA GLU A 506 -16.51 -21.23 -21.86
C GLU A 506 -15.77 -22.36 -22.59
N GLU A 507 -15.33 -22.14 -23.83
CA GLU A 507 -14.56 -23.11 -24.62
C GLU A 507 -13.19 -23.39 -23.97
N ASN A 508 -12.48 -22.36 -23.51
CA ASN A 508 -11.22 -22.51 -22.77
C ASN A 508 -11.41 -23.25 -21.45
N LEU A 509 -12.49 -22.97 -20.71
CA LEU A 509 -12.83 -23.67 -19.47
C LEU A 509 -13.15 -25.15 -19.73
N ALA A 510 -13.94 -25.42 -20.77
CA ALA A 510 -14.23 -26.78 -21.22
C ALA A 510 -12.97 -27.51 -21.72
N ALA A 511 -12.04 -26.82 -22.40
CA ALA A 511 -10.76 -27.37 -22.82
C ALA A 511 -9.86 -27.73 -21.63
N ALA A 512 -9.78 -26.86 -20.63
CA ALA A 512 -9.02 -27.15 -19.40
C ALA A 512 -9.65 -28.31 -18.61
N PHE A 513 -10.98 -28.45 -18.58
CA PHE A 513 -11.63 -29.64 -18.02
C PHE A 513 -11.38 -30.91 -18.85
N ARG A 514 -11.34 -30.84 -20.20
CA ARG A 514 -10.93 -31.99 -21.04
C ARG A 514 -9.49 -32.41 -20.76
N GLN A 515 -8.57 -31.47 -20.53
CA GLN A 515 -7.20 -31.78 -20.10
C GLN A 515 -7.17 -32.42 -18.71
N LEU A 516 -7.99 -31.95 -17.77
CA LEU A 516 -8.12 -32.56 -16.44
C LEU A 516 -8.67 -34.00 -16.53
N ASP A 517 -9.65 -34.25 -17.39
CA ASP A 517 -10.22 -35.58 -17.59
C ASP A 517 -9.24 -36.56 -18.24
N ALA A 518 -8.38 -36.07 -19.15
CA ALA A 518 -7.37 -36.87 -19.84
C ALA A 518 -6.21 -37.35 -18.95
N ILE A 519 -5.95 -36.72 -17.80
CA ILE A 519 -4.99 -37.25 -16.82
C ILE A 519 -5.52 -38.58 -16.28
N VAL A 520 -4.71 -39.64 -16.34
CA VAL A 520 -5.09 -40.97 -15.80
C VAL A 520 -5.37 -40.88 -14.30
N GLY A 521 -6.42 -41.58 -13.83
CA GLY A 521 -6.72 -41.73 -12.41
C GLY A 521 -7.20 -40.45 -11.71
N LEU A 522 -6.72 -40.22 -10.49
CA LEU A 522 -6.94 -39.00 -9.67
C LEU A 522 -8.41 -38.57 -9.49
N GLY A 523 -9.37 -39.48 -9.51
CA GLY A 523 -10.81 -39.15 -9.51
C GLY A 523 -11.28 -38.25 -8.35
N SER A 524 -10.66 -38.37 -7.16
CA SER A 524 -10.89 -37.49 -6.01
C SER A 524 -10.45 -36.04 -6.30
N VAL A 525 -9.26 -35.85 -6.88
CA VAL A 525 -8.72 -34.54 -7.27
C VAL A 525 -9.57 -33.91 -8.37
N LYS A 526 -9.95 -34.67 -9.41
CA LYS A 526 -10.83 -34.17 -10.48
C LYS A 526 -12.17 -33.69 -9.93
N THR A 527 -12.76 -34.45 -9.01
CA THR A 527 -14.01 -34.08 -8.33
C THR A 527 -13.84 -32.80 -7.51
N PHE A 528 -12.76 -32.69 -6.73
CA PHE A 528 -12.50 -31.52 -5.89
C PHE A 528 -12.25 -30.25 -6.72
N VAL A 529 -11.48 -30.33 -7.81
CA VAL A 529 -11.24 -29.19 -8.72
C VAL A 529 -12.54 -28.71 -9.37
N ARG A 530 -13.44 -29.63 -9.76
CA ARG A 530 -14.78 -29.27 -10.27
C ARG A 530 -15.66 -28.60 -9.21
N GLN A 531 -15.65 -29.11 -7.97
CA GLN A 531 -16.37 -28.49 -6.84
C GLN A 531 -15.84 -27.08 -6.53
N LEU A 532 -14.52 -26.90 -6.55
CA LEU A 532 -13.87 -25.61 -6.31
C LEU A 532 -14.21 -24.59 -7.42
N ALA A 533 -14.15 -25.00 -8.69
CA ALA A 533 -14.54 -24.16 -9.82
C ALA A 533 -16.02 -23.73 -9.73
N ALA A 534 -16.94 -24.68 -9.52
CA ALA A 534 -18.37 -24.37 -9.38
C ALA A 534 -18.66 -23.44 -8.19
N GLN A 535 -17.94 -23.61 -7.07
CA GLN A 535 -18.06 -22.71 -5.92
C GLN A 535 -17.54 -21.30 -6.24
N MET A 536 -16.51 -21.15 -7.06
CA MET A 536 -16.00 -19.84 -7.47
C MET A 536 -16.88 -19.16 -8.52
N GLN A 537 -17.47 -19.90 -9.47
CA GLN A 537 -18.49 -19.38 -10.40
C GLN A 537 -19.68 -18.81 -9.63
N LEU A 538 -20.29 -19.61 -8.74
CA LEU A 538 -21.41 -19.18 -7.92
C LEU A 538 -21.07 -18.01 -6.98
N ASN A 539 -19.80 -17.86 -6.58
CA ASN A 539 -19.35 -16.70 -5.81
C ASN A 539 -19.11 -15.45 -6.68
N ALA A 540 -18.77 -15.59 -7.96
CA ALA A 540 -18.75 -14.48 -8.92
C ALA A 540 -20.17 -13.97 -9.18
N GLU A 541 -21.12 -14.85 -9.52
CA GLU A 541 -22.54 -14.52 -9.69
C GLU A 541 -23.12 -13.78 -8.46
N ARG A 542 -22.78 -14.23 -7.25
CA ARG A 542 -23.19 -13.55 -5.99
C ARG A 542 -22.58 -12.16 -5.84
N ARG A 543 -21.31 -11.95 -6.23
CA ARG A 543 -20.63 -10.64 -6.21
C ARG A 543 -21.20 -9.68 -7.26
N GLU A 544 -21.65 -10.19 -8.39
CA GLU A 544 -22.34 -9.45 -9.46
C GLU A 544 -23.76 -9.06 -9.01
N ALA A 545 -24.51 -9.99 -8.43
CA ALA A 545 -25.82 -9.75 -7.82
C ALA A 545 -25.78 -8.90 -6.53
N GLY A 546 -24.66 -8.25 -6.22
CA GLY A 546 -24.49 -7.34 -5.07
C GLY A 546 -24.59 -8.00 -3.69
N MET A 547 -24.60 -9.34 -3.62
CA MET A 547 -24.69 -10.04 -2.35
C MET A 547 -23.37 -9.95 -1.58
N LYS A 548 -23.47 -9.94 -0.24
CA LYS A 548 -22.31 -10.24 0.62
C LYS A 548 -21.94 -11.71 0.43
N ALA A 549 -21.05 -12.00 -0.51
CA ALA A 549 -20.37 -13.29 -0.59
C ALA A 549 -19.75 -13.63 0.77
N ALA A 550 -19.64 -14.91 1.09
CA ALA A 550 -18.87 -15.35 2.24
C ALA A 550 -17.43 -14.83 2.14
N ALA A 551 -16.78 -14.59 3.29
CA ALA A 551 -15.46 -13.96 3.37
C ALA A 551 -14.48 -14.55 2.34
N ASP A 552 -13.74 -13.67 1.65
CA ASP A 552 -12.94 -14.01 0.48
C ASP A 552 -12.17 -15.32 0.69
N THR A 553 -12.63 -16.35 0.00
CA THR A 553 -12.08 -17.69 0.13
C THR A 553 -10.74 -17.69 -0.57
N SER A 554 -9.66 -17.79 0.21
CA SER A 554 -8.30 -17.77 -0.32
C SER A 554 -8.14 -18.77 -1.46
N LEU A 555 -7.59 -18.28 -2.57
CA LEU A 555 -7.28 -19.09 -3.75
C LEU A 555 -5.97 -19.88 -3.56
N HIS A 556 -5.14 -19.54 -2.57
CA HIS A 556 -3.90 -20.27 -2.28
C HIS A 556 -4.19 -21.63 -1.63
N MET A 557 -3.39 -22.65 -1.98
CA MET A 557 -3.73 -24.05 -1.67
C MET A 557 -2.49 -24.93 -1.42
N MET A 558 -2.68 -26.05 -0.71
CA MET A 558 -1.64 -27.05 -0.45
C MET A 558 -1.87 -28.31 -1.29
N PHE A 559 -0.85 -28.76 -2.03
CA PHE A 559 -0.88 -29.98 -2.84
C PHE A 559 -0.10 -31.10 -2.15
N VAL A 560 -0.82 -32.03 -1.55
CA VAL A 560 -0.28 -33.04 -0.65
C VAL A 560 -0.26 -34.40 -1.31
N GLY A 561 0.91 -35.03 -1.41
CA GLY A 561 1.06 -36.40 -1.94
C GLY A 561 2.50 -36.71 -2.36
N ASN A 562 2.78 -37.97 -2.66
CA ASN A 562 4.12 -38.47 -2.98
C ASN A 562 4.65 -37.90 -4.34
N PRO A 563 5.95 -38.06 -4.66
CA PRO A 563 6.50 -37.65 -5.95
C PRO A 563 5.82 -38.37 -7.11
N GLY A 564 5.63 -37.67 -8.23
CA GLY A 564 5.08 -38.28 -9.45
C GLY A 564 3.57 -38.53 -9.49
N THR A 565 2.80 -38.16 -8.46
CA THR A 565 1.32 -38.23 -8.43
C THR A 565 0.61 -37.15 -9.27
N GLY A 566 1.32 -36.43 -10.14
CA GLY A 566 0.74 -35.42 -11.05
C GLY A 566 0.51 -34.03 -10.46
N LYS A 567 1.02 -33.70 -9.26
CA LYS A 567 0.86 -32.40 -8.59
C LYS A 567 1.05 -31.18 -9.52
N THR A 568 2.23 -31.03 -10.14
CA THR A 568 2.54 -29.94 -11.07
C THR A 568 1.61 -29.91 -12.29
N SER A 569 1.31 -31.09 -12.87
CA SER A 569 0.45 -31.21 -14.05
C SER A 569 -0.96 -30.69 -13.77
N VAL A 570 -1.52 -31.05 -12.61
CA VAL A 570 -2.83 -30.54 -12.17
C VAL A 570 -2.74 -29.05 -11.82
N ALA A 571 -1.65 -28.56 -11.20
CA ALA A 571 -1.48 -27.14 -10.91
C ALA A 571 -1.54 -26.28 -12.19
N ARG A 572 -0.88 -26.72 -13.27
CA ARG A 572 -0.93 -26.07 -14.59
C ARG A 572 -2.35 -25.99 -15.14
N ILE A 573 -3.14 -27.05 -14.98
CA ILE A 573 -4.55 -27.09 -15.44
C ILE A 573 -5.44 -26.23 -14.53
N VAL A 574 -5.23 -26.19 -13.22
CA VAL A 574 -5.96 -25.29 -12.31
C VAL A 574 -5.66 -23.82 -12.63
N ALA A 575 -4.41 -23.47 -12.97
CA ALA A 575 -4.07 -22.13 -13.46
C ALA A 575 -4.81 -21.77 -14.77
N ALA A 576 -4.94 -22.72 -15.70
CA ALA A 576 -5.71 -22.55 -16.94
C ALA A 576 -7.23 -22.42 -16.69
N ILE A 577 -7.80 -23.22 -15.78
CA ILE A 577 -9.20 -23.10 -15.32
C ILE A 577 -9.43 -21.70 -14.72
N TYR A 578 -8.54 -21.24 -13.83
CA TYR A 578 -8.63 -19.93 -13.21
C TYR A 578 -8.46 -18.78 -14.22
N LYS A 579 -7.62 -18.92 -15.27
CA LYS A 579 -7.58 -17.97 -16.39
C LYS A 579 -8.91 -17.92 -17.14
N ALA A 580 -9.44 -19.08 -17.52
CA ALA A 580 -10.70 -19.17 -18.26
C ALA A 580 -11.88 -18.56 -17.48
N MET A 581 -11.86 -18.69 -16.15
CA MET A 581 -12.81 -18.08 -15.22
C MET A 581 -12.53 -16.61 -14.86
N GLY A 582 -11.50 -15.97 -15.42
CA GLY A 582 -11.14 -14.58 -15.14
C GLY A 582 -10.55 -14.30 -13.74
N LEU A 583 -10.22 -15.36 -12.97
CA LEU A 583 -9.57 -15.26 -11.65
C LEU A 583 -8.05 -15.02 -11.75
N LEU A 584 -7.45 -15.31 -12.90
CA LEU A 584 -6.04 -15.06 -13.22
C LEU A 584 -5.95 -14.41 -14.61
N ARG A 585 -5.02 -13.48 -14.81
CA ARG A 585 -4.85 -12.77 -16.09
C ARG A 585 -4.14 -13.61 -17.14
N LEU A 586 -2.95 -14.09 -16.80
CA LEU A 586 -2.00 -14.75 -17.70
C LEU A 586 -2.13 -16.27 -17.60
N GLY A 587 -2.46 -16.81 -16.42
CA GLY A 587 -2.68 -18.24 -16.19
C GLY A 587 -1.42 -19.11 -16.31
N HIS A 588 -0.23 -18.50 -16.37
CA HIS A 588 1.03 -19.23 -16.43
C HIS A 588 1.37 -19.88 -15.08
N LEU A 589 2.21 -20.91 -15.13
CA LEU A 589 2.72 -21.61 -13.96
C LEU A 589 4.22 -21.32 -13.80
N VAL A 590 4.62 -20.76 -12.67
CA VAL A 590 6.02 -20.60 -12.27
C VAL A 590 6.33 -21.68 -11.24
N GLU A 591 7.09 -22.70 -11.62
CA GLU A 591 7.47 -23.84 -10.78
C GLU A 591 8.86 -23.62 -10.16
N VAL A 592 8.96 -23.73 -8.82
CA VAL A 592 10.13 -23.32 -8.03
C VAL A 592 10.38 -24.22 -6.83
N ASP A 593 11.59 -24.18 -6.30
CA ASP A 593 12.02 -24.89 -5.09
C ASP A 593 12.68 -23.94 -4.06
N ARG A 594 13.26 -24.49 -2.98
CA ARG A 594 14.04 -23.75 -1.99
C ARG A 594 15.17 -22.92 -2.63
N SER A 595 15.87 -23.46 -3.62
CA SER A 595 17.04 -22.82 -4.24
C SER A 595 16.68 -21.58 -5.07
N ALA A 596 15.46 -21.53 -5.61
CA ALA A 596 14.93 -20.34 -6.27
C ALA A 596 14.53 -19.24 -5.28
N LEU A 597 13.96 -19.60 -4.12
CA LEU A 597 13.48 -18.66 -3.10
C LEU A 597 14.60 -18.09 -2.21
N VAL A 598 15.47 -18.95 -1.68
CA VAL A 598 16.46 -18.61 -0.65
C VAL A 598 17.75 -18.07 -1.29
N ALA A 599 18.36 -17.02 -0.71
CA ALA A 599 19.66 -16.49 -1.13
C ALA A 599 20.81 -17.00 -0.24
N GLY A 600 22.05 -16.93 -0.75
CA GLY A 600 23.25 -17.32 0.01
C GLY A 600 23.77 -16.26 0.99
N TYR A 601 23.16 -15.08 1.03
CA TYR A 601 23.60 -13.93 1.83
C TYR A 601 22.41 -13.22 2.48
N ALA A 602 22.64 -12.68 3.69
CA ALA A 602 21.63 -11.95 4.46
C ALA A 602 21.05 -10.73 3.72
N GLY A 603 19.74 -10.48 3.89
CA GLY A 603 19.04 -9.34 3.28
C GLY A 603 18.78 -9.46 1.78
N GLN A 604 19.29 -10.49 1.11
CA GLN A 604 19.00 -10.77 -0.30
C GLN A 604 17.80 -11.71 -0.48
N THR A 605 17.44 -12.51 0.53
CA THR A 605 16.42 -13.56 0.39
C THR A 605 15.01 -12.98 0.22
N ALA A 606 14.65 -11.93 0.98
CA ALA A 606 13.39 -11.23 0.78
C ALA A 606 13.29 -10.60 -0.62
N ILE A 607 14.38 -10.01 -1.13
CA ILE A 607 14.43 -9.42 -2.48
C ILE A 607 14.23 -10.51 -3.54
N LYS A 608 15.01 -11.60 -3.45
CA LYS A 608 14.97 -12.73 -4.39
C LYS A 608 13.60 -13.42 -4.40
N THR A 609 13.03 -13.69 -3.22
CA THR A 609 11.68 -14.24 -3.07
C THR A 609 10.64 -13.31 -3.68
N ARG A 610 10.73 -12.00 -3.42
CA ARG A 610 9.76 -11.03 -3.96
C ARG A 610 9.83 -10.92 -5.48
N GLN A 611 11.03 -10.81 -6.07
CA GLN A 611 11.22 -10.79 -7.52
C GLN A 611 10.65 -12.05 -8.20
N LEU A 612 10.82 -13.21 -7.57
CA LEU A 612 10.27 -14.47 -8.05
C LEU A 612 8.74 -14.50 -7.98
N VAL A 613 8.14 -13.99 -6.91
CA VAL A 613 6.68 -13.81 -6.83
C VAL A 613 6.18 -12.79 -7.87
N GLU A 614 6.92 -11.69 -8.08
CA GLU A 614 6.59 -10.67 -9.08
C GLU A 614 6.59 -11.24 -10.52
N SER A 615 7.39 -12.27 -10.81
CA SER A 615 7.33 -13.03 -12.07
C SER A 615 6.10 -13.93 -12.24
N ALA A 616 5.40 -14.25 -11.16
CA ALA A 616 4.20 -15.10 -11.14
C ALA A 616 2.88 -14.30 -11.12
N LEU A 617 2.92 -12.96 -11.12
CA LEU A 617 1.74 -12.10 -11.11
C LEU A 617 0.90 -12.26 -12.38
N GLY A 618 -0.42 -12.32 -12.21
CA GLY A 618 -1.38 -12.76 -13.22
C GLY A 618 -1.47 -14.28 -13.38
N GLY A 619 -0.69 -15.07 -12.63
CA GLY A 619 -0.58 -16.52 -12.77
C GLY A 619 -0.50 -17.27 -11.43
N MET A 620 0.16 -18.43 -11.46
CA MET A 620 0.30 -19.33 -10.33
C MET A 620 1.77 -19.61 -10.01
N LEU A 621 2.18 -19.34 -8.77
CA LEU A 621 3.46 -19.77 -8.22
C LEU A 621 3.29 -21.14 -7.56
N PHE A 622 3.99 -22.16 -8.07
CA PHE A 622 3.99 -23.51 -7.53
C PHE A 622 5.34 -23.78 -6.88
N VAL A 623 5.33 -23.93 -5.55
CA VAL A 623 6.53 -24.23 -4.76
C VAL A 623 6.54 -25.71 -4.43
N ASP A 624 7.38 -26.50 -5.11
CA ASP A 624 7.55 -27.91 -4.77
C ASP A 624 8.44 -28.09 -3.54
N GLU A 625 8.23 -29.20 -2.84
CA GLU A 625 8.84 -29.53 -1.56
C GLU A 625 8.83 -28.36 -0.55
N ALA A 626 7.71 -27.63 -0.45
CA ALA A 626 7.58 -26.40 0.32
C ALA A 626 7.91 -26.51 1.83
N TYR A 627 7.89 -27.74 2.39
CA TYR A 627 8.37 -28.00 3.75
C TYR A 627 9.90 -27.81 3.89
N ALA A 628 10.67 -27.89 2.80
CA ALA A 628 12.11 -27.66 2.77
C ALA A 628 12.49 -26.17 2.68
N ILE A 629 11.52 -25.25 2.56
CA ILE A 629 11.78 -23.80 2.62
C ILE A 629 12.38 -23.41 3.98
N VAL A 630 12.05 -24.13 5.06
CA VAL A 630 12.65 -23.96 6.40
C VAL A 630 13.21 -25.29 6.88
N THR A 631 14.54 -25.46 6.88
CA THR A 631 15.16 -26.77 7.21
C THR A 631 15.28 -27.04 8.71
N ASP A 632 15.49 -26.00 9.53
CA ASP A 632 15.55 -26.11 10.99
C ASP A 632 15.13 -24.79 11.68
N GLU A 633 15.31 -24.68 13.00
CA GLU A 633 14.96 -23.46 13.74
C GLU A 633 16.00 -22.33 13.64
N ARG A 634 17.14 -22.57 13.00
CA ARG A 634 18.26 -21.62 12.80
C ARG A 634 18.40 -21.18 11.35
N ASP A 635 17.59 -21.72 10.45
CA ASP A 635 17.45 -21.33 9.05
C ASP A 635 16.78 -19.96 8.90
N HIS A 636 17.50 -18.91 9.29
CA HIS A 636 17.05 -17.53 9.22
C HIS A 636 16.65 -17.12 7.79
N PHE A 637 17.40 -17.57 6.78
CA PHE A 637 17.13 -17.28 5.37
C PHE A 637 15.87 -18.01 4.87
N GLY A 638 15.70 -19.29 5.22
CA GLY A 638 14.47 -20.02 4.90
C GLY A 638 13.22 -19.40 5.54
N ARG A 639 13.35 -18.94 6.79
CA ARG A 639 12.29 -18.18 7.48
C ARG A 639 12.01 -16.84 6.80
N GLU A 640 13.05 -16.09 6.41
CA GLU A 640 12.94 -14.84 5.64
C GLU A 640 12.19 -15.04 4.31
N ALA A 641 12.48 -16.12 3.57
CA ALA A 641 11.77 -16.49 2.35
C ALA A 641 10.29 -16.80 2.62
N LEU A 642 10.01 -17.66 3.60
CA LEU A 642 8.64 -18.07 3.93
C LEU A 642 7.77 -16.89 4.39
N ASP A 643 8.30 -16.03 5.26
CA ASP A 643 7.64 -14.81 5.71
C ASP A 643 7.38 -13.83 4.55
N THR A 644 8.32 -13.71 3.62
CA THR A 644 8.19 -12.85 2.44
C THR A 644 7.12 -13.39 1.49
N LEU A 645 7.09 -14.70 1.25
CA LEU A 645 6.07 -15.37 0.45
C LEU A 645 4.67 -15.19 1.08
N ILE A 646 4.54 -15.36 2.40
CA ILE A 646 3.30 -15.14 3.15
C ILE A 646 2.85 -13.67 3.07
N LYS A 647 3.77 -12.69 3.13
CA LYS A 647 3.42 -11.28 2.88
C LYS A 647 2.92 -11.10 1.45
N CYS A 648 3.63 -11.62 0.46
CA CYS A 648 3.27 -11.43 -0.95
C CYS A 648 1.92 -12.09 -1.32
N THR A 649 1.51 -13.17 -0.63
CA THR A 649 0.14 -13.71 -0.78
C THR A 649 -0.95 -12.77 -0.28
N GLU A 650 -0.66 -11.79 0.59
CA GLU A 650 -1.62 -10.72 0.92
C GLU A 650 -1.47 -9.51 -0.01
N ASP A 651 -0.22 -9.04 -0.25
CA ASP A 651 0.08 -7.90 -1.12
C ASP A 651 -0.53 -8.07 -2.54
N PHE A 652 -0.62 -9.30 -3.04
CA PHE A 652 -1.01 -9.64 -4.42
C PHE A 652 -2.21 -10.62 -4.51
N ARG A 653 -2.98 -10.80 -3.43
CA ARG A 653 -4.03 -11.83 -3.29
C ARG A 653 -5.05 -11.91 -4.45
N ASP A 654 -5.34 -10.79 -5.11
CA ASP A 654 -6.34 -10.65 -6.16
C ASP A 654 -5.76 -10.85 -7.59
N ASP A 655 -4.46 -11.17 -7.70
CA ASP A 655 -3.74 -11.36 -8.98
C ASP A 655 -2.67 -12.47 -8.94
N LEU A 656 -2.60 -13.23 -7.84
CA LEU A 656 -1.61 -14.29 -7.64
C LEU A 656 -2.25 -15.49 -6.94
N VAL A 657 -2.07 -16.70 -7.50
CA VAL A 657 -2.33 -17.94 -6.76
C VAL A 657 -0.99 -18.58 -6.37
N VAL A 658 -0.95 -19.17 -5.17
CA VAL A 658 0.24 -19.86 -4.67
C VAL A 658 -0.15 -21.28 -4.26
N VAL A 659 0.61 -22.25 -4.74
CA VAL A 659 0.47 -23.66 -4.41
C VAL A 659 1.71 -24.11 -3.67
N LEU A 660 1.56 -24.58 -2.44
CA LEU A 660 2.64 -25.21 -1.68
C LEU A 660 2.49 -26.74 -1.82
N ALA A 661 3.46 -27.41 -2.44
CA ALA A 661 3.42 -28.85 -2.67
C ALA A 661 4.40 -29.62 -1.77
N GLY A 662 4.08 -30.88 -1.45
CA GLY A 662 4.98 -31.75 -0.68
C GLY A 662 4.34 -33.02 -0.10
N TYR A 663 5.11 -33.74 0.73
CA TYR A 663 4.69 -34.98 1.36
C TYR A 663 3.65 -34.76 2.49
N PRO A 664 2.75 -35.74 2.77
CA PRO A 664 1.63 -35.52 3.70
C PRO A 664 1.99 -35.18 5.13
N ASP A 665 3.02 -35.76 5.73
CA ASP A 665 3.30 -35.57 7.16
C ASP A 665 4.23 -34.37 7.42
N GLU A 666 5.02 -34.04 6.41
CA GLU A 666 5.92 -32.91 6.30
C GLU A 666 5.10 -31.62 6.09
N MET A 667 4.11 -31.64 5.19
CA MET A 667 3.20 -30.52 4.95
C MET A 667 2.23 -30.28 6.13
N LYS A 668 1.79 -31.33 6.83
CA LYS A 668 1.06 -31.18 8.12
C LYS A 668 1.91 -30.47 9.17
N ARG A 669 3.21 -30.77 9.24
CA ARG A 669 4.16 -30.10 10.16
C ARG A 669 4.36 -28.63 9.78
N LEU A 670 4.57 -28.33 8.50
CA LEU A 670 4.68 -26.95 7.99
C LEU A 670 3.44 -26.11 8.31
N ALA A 671 2.24 -26.64 8.07
CA ALA A 671 1.00 -25.95 8.43
C ALA A 671 0.76 -25.88 9.96
N ALA A 672 1.39 -26.72 10.77
CA ALA A 672 1.36 -26.59 12.23
C ALA A 672 2.35 -25.53 12.75
N SER A 673 3.48 -25.31 12.08
CA SER A 673 4.54 -24.40 12.57
C SER A 673 4.29 -22.92 12.31
N ASN A 674 3.45 -22.55 11.33
CA ASN A 674 3.19 -21.14 11.00
C ASN A 674 1.67 -20.84 10.86
N PRO A 675 1.06 -20.03 11.77
CA PRO A 675 -0.34 -19.63 11.69
C PRO A 675 -0.72 -18.89 10.40
N GLY A 676 0.22 -18.15 9.79
CA GLY A 676 0.03 -17.46 8.52
C GLY A 676 -0.27 -18.44 7.38
N ILE A 677 0.37 -19.62 7.37
CA ILE A 677 0.07 -20.69 6.40
C ILE A 677 -1.36 -21.21 6.63
N ARG A 678 -1.75 -21.55 7.87
CA ARG A 678 -3.12 -22.00 8.19
C ARG A 678 -4.19 -21.01 7.76
N SER A 679 -3.94 -19.71 7.90
CA SER A 679 -4.91 -18.67 7.54
C SER A 679 -5.03 -18.46 6.02
N ARG A 680 -3.96 -18.69 5.25
CA ARG A 680 -3.91 -18.37 3.81
C ARG A 680 -4.04 -19.59 2.91
N PHE A 681 -3.67 -20.77 3.37
CA PHE A 681 -3.67 -22.02 2.60
C PHE A 681 -4.69 -23.02 3.18
N ALA A 682 -5.91 -22.55 3.45
CA ALA A 682 -6.98 -23.36 4.04
C ALA A 682 -7.42 -24.52 3.12
N THR A 683 -7.29 -24.37 1.80
CA THR A 683 -7.60 -25.40 0.81
C THR A 683 -6.44 -26.40 0.69
N THR A 684 -6.67 -27.67 1.03
CA THR A 684 -5.69 -28.76 0.81
C THR A 684 -6.24 -29.81 -0.14
N ILE A 685 -5.51 -30.11 -1.22
CA ILE A 685 -5.82 -31.18 -2.17
C ILE A 685 -4.90 -32.37 -1.91
N SER A 686 -5.48 -33.55 -1.70
CA SER A 686 -4.76 -34.81 -1.50
C SER A 686 -4.65 -35.59 -2.81
N PHE A 687 -3.42 -35.86 -3.24
CA PHE A 687 -3.06 -36.64 -4.42
C PHE A 687 -2.69 -38.07 -3.97
N PRO A 688 -3.58 -39.06 -4.20
CA PRO A 688 -3.28 -40.45 -3.86
C PRO A 688 -2.17 -41.02 -4.75
N ASP A 689 -1.55 -42.12 -4.30
CA ASP A 689 -0.71 -42.97 -5.14
C ASP A 689 -1.56 -43.70 -6.18
N TYR A 690 -1.00 -43.93 -7.37
CA TYR A 690 -1.67 -44.62 -8.47
C TYR A 690 -1.80 -46.13 -8.24
N THR A 691 -2.88 -46.76 -8.73
CA THR A 691 -3.00 -48.22 -8.76
C THR A 691 -2.13 -48.84 -9.86
N ALA A 692 -1.90 -50.16 -9.82
CA ALA A 692 -1.12 -50.84 -10.86
C ALA A 692 -1.76 -50.71 -12.26
N GLU A 693 -3.09 -50.63 -12.32
CA GLU A 693 -3.89 -50.43 -13.52
C GLU A 693 -3.75 -48.99 -14.06
N GLU A 694 -3.73 -48.00 -13.16
CA GLU A 694 -3.45 -46.60 -13.50
C GLU A 694 -1.99 -46.42 -13.98
N LEU A 695 -1.02 -47.10 -13.36
CA LEU A 695 0.38 -47.11 -13.81
C LEU A 695 0.52 -47.74 -15.21
N MET A 696 -0.20 -48.83 -15.51
CA MET A 696 -0.28 -49.39 -16.86
C MET A 696 -0.88 -48.38 -17.87
N ALA A 697 -1.96 -47.68 -17.51
CA ALA A 697 -2.57 -46.68 -18.40
C ALA A 697 -1.68 -45.43 -18.61
N ILE A 698 -0.91 -45.02 -17.59
CA ILE A 698 0.13 -43.98 -17.74
C ILE A 698 1.25 -44.46 -18.68
N THR A 699 1.61 -45.74 -18.62
CA THR A 699 2.61 -46.36 -19.49
C THR A 699 2.13 -46.37 -20.95
N ASP A 700 0.88 -46.80 -21.18
CA ASP A 700 0.28 -46.79 -22.52
C ASP A 700 0.23 -45.39 -23.12
N ALA A 701 -0.13 -44.37 -22.33
CA ALA A 701 -0.16 -42.97 -22.78
C ALA A 701 1.23 -42.44 -23.16
N GLN A 702 2.25 -42.64 -22.32
CA GLN A 702 3.62 -42.18 -22.61
C GLN A 702 4.22 -42.84 -23.85
N LEU A 703 3.90 -44.11 -24.12
CA LEU A 703 4.39 -44.80 -25.31
C LEU A 703 3.61 -44.45 -26.58
N ALA A 704 2.32 -44.12 -26.46
CA ALA A 704 1.53 -43.63 -27.59
C ALA A 704 2.07 -42.30 -28.15
N ASP A 705 2.45 -41.35 -27.28
CA ASP A 705 3.09 -40.09 -27.66
C ASP A 705 4.41 -40.31 -28.43
N GLU A 706 5.15 -41.36 -28.09
CA GLU A 706 6.44 -41.73 -28.72
C GLU A 706 6.30 -42.73 -29.90
N GLN A 707 5.07 -43.13 -30.26
CA GLN A 707 4.78 -44.17 -31.26
C GLN A 707 5.41 -45.54 -30.93
N LEU A 708 5.65 -45.84 -29.66
CA LEU A 708 6.17 -47.12 -29.16
C LEU A 708 5.02 -48.05 -28.76
N VAL A 709 5.26 -49.37 -28.81
CA VAL A 709 4.27 -50.41 -28.50
C VAL A 709 4.90 -51.50 -27.65
N ILE A 710 4.15 -51.99 -26.65
CA ILE A 710 4.58 -53.08 -25.77
C ILE A 710 4.08 -54.42 -26.30
N ALA A 711 4.95 -55.43 -26.42
CA ALA A 711 4.54 -56.81 -26.73
C ALA A 711 3.61 -57.40 -25.64
N LEU A 712 2.71 -58.31 -26.01
CA LEU A 712 1.69 -58.86 -25.10
C LEU A 712 2.29 -59.48 -23.82
N GLU A 713 3.41 -60.19 -23.96
CA GLU A 713 4.15 -60.81 -22.85
C GLU A 713 4.81 -59.76 -21.94
N ALA A 714 5.38 -58.71 -22.54
CA ALA A 714 5.96 -57.58 -21.82
C ALA A 714 4.90 -56.79 -21.03
N ARG A 715 3.69 -56.65 -21.58
CA ARG A 715 2.52 -56.04 -20.90
C ARG A 715 2.12 -56.84 -19.65
N ALA A 716 2.18 -58.16 -19.71
CA ALA A 716 1.92 -59.02 -18.55
C ALA A 716 3.03 -58.90 -17.48
N SER A 717 4.29 -58.84 -17.89
CA SER A 717 5.45 -58.61 -17.01
C SER A 717 5.34 -57.27 -16.26
N LEU A 718 5.09 -56.17 -16.99
CA LEU A 718 4.88 -54.84 -16.44
C LEU A 718 3.73 -54.78 -15.42
N GLY A 719 2.61 -55.44 -15.71
CA GLY A 719 1.50 -55.52 -14.76
C GLY A 719 1.90 -56.17 -13.43
N SER A 720 2.82 -57.14 -13.44
CA SER A 720 3.37 -57.74 -12.20
C SER A 720 4.39 -56.83 -11.52
N ILE A 721 5.25 -56.14 -12.28
CA ILE A 721 6.18 -55.12 -11.77
C ILE A 721 5.41 -54.04 -11.00
N PHE A 722 4.36 -53.45 -11.59
CA PHE A 722 3.58 -52.40 -10.94
C PHE A 722 2.80 -52.89 -9.71
N ARG A 723 2.25 -54.12 -9.74
CA ARG A 723 1.65 -54.73 -8.54
C ARG A 723 2.66 -54.85 -7.39
N ALA A 724 3.90 -55.26 -7.68
CA ALA A 724 4.95 -55.36 -6.67
C ALA A 724 5.38 -53.98 -6.14
N MET A 725 5.56 -52.99 -7.01
CA MET A 725 5.90 -51.60 -6.63
C MET A 725 4.83 -50.98 -5.72
N VAL A 726 3.55 -51.12 -6.07
CA VAL A 726 2.41 -50.63 -5.27
C VAL A 726 2.29 -51.39 -3.93
N ALA A 727 2.66 -52.68 -3.88
CA ALA A 727 2.66 -53.46 -2.65
C ALA A 727 3.77 -53.06 -1.66
N VAL A 728 4.95 -52.66 -2.15
CA VAL A 728 6.08 -52.23 -1.30
C VAL A 728 5.83 -50.88 -0.62
N ARG A 729 5.05 -49.99 -1.24
CA ARG A 729 4.66 -48.66 -0.69
C ARG A 729 5.82 -47.76 -0.24
N ASP A 730 6.98 -47.89 -0.88
CA ASP A 730 8.09 -46.98 -0.65
C ASP A 730 7.80 -45.59 -1.23
N ARG A 731 8.22 -44.53 -0.52
CA ARG A 731 7.86 -43.13 -0.80
C ARG A 731 8.38 -42.64 -2.16
N GLU A 732 9.47 -43.22 -2.65
CA GLU A 732 10.13 -42.79 -3.89
C GLU A 732 9.71 -43.63 -5.12
N CYS A 733 9.20 -44.85 -4.91
CA CYS A 733 9.09 -45.88 -5.96
C CYS A 733 7.69 -46.07 -6.58
N GLY A 734 6.63 -45.42 -6.08
CA GLY A 734 5.24 -45.84 -6.34
C GLY A 734 4.48 -45.26 -7.56
N ASN A 735 4.99 -44.23 -8.24
CA ASN A 735 4.14 -43.35 -9.09
C ASN A 735 4.72 -43.05 -10.49
N GLY A 736 4.08 -42.15 -11.25
CA GLY A 736 4.43 -41.82 -12.65
C GLY A 736 5.88 -41.38 -12.91
N ARG A 737 6.62 -40.90 -11.90
CA ARG A 737 8.07 -40.65 -12.00
C ARG A 737 8.84 -41.98 -12.15
N ALA A 738 8.43 -43.02 -11.42
CA ALA A 738 8.99 -44.37 -11.54
C ALA A 738 8.62 -45.04 -12.87
N VAL A 739 7.40 -44.84 -13.38
CA VAL A 739 7.00 -45.26 -14.74
C VAL A 739 7.92 -44.65 -15.80
N ARG A 740 8.17 -43.34 -15.73
CA ARG A 740 9.09 -42.68 -16.66
C ARG A 740 10.51 -43.25 -16.56
N ASN A 741 11.03 -43.43 -15.34
CA ASN A 741 12.36 -44.01 -15.14
C ASN A 741 12.48 -45.46 -15.69
N LEU A 742 11.43 -46.27 -15.52
CA LEU A 742 11.31 -47.62 -16.04
C LEU A 742 11.29 -47.64 -17.57
N LEU A 743 10.50 -46.78 -18.21
CA LEU A 743 10.46 -46.65 -19.67
C LEU A 743 11.80 -46.15 -20.23
N GLU A 744 12.41 -45.14 -19.61
CA GLU A 744 13.76 -44.66 -19.99
C GLU A 744 14.85 -45.73 -19.78
N ARG A 745 14.65 -46.72 -18.89
CA ARG A 745 15.55 -47.88 -18.77
C ARG A 745 15.27 -48.89 -19.89
N ALA A 746 14.00 -49.21 -20.15
CA ALA A 746 13.59 -50.17 -21.18
C ALA A 746 13.99 -49.74 -22.60
N LYS A 747 13.85 -48.45 -22.95
CA LYS A 747 14.35 -47.90 -24.23
C LYS A 747 15.85 -48.08 -24.42
N ARG A 748 16.65 -48.04 -23.34
CA ARG A 748 18.11 -48.29 -23.41
C ARG A 748 18.42 -49.77 -23.65
N GLU A 749 17.71 -50.69 -23.01
CA GLU A 749 17.86 -52.12 -23.27
C GLU A 749 17.36 -52.50 -24.67
N GLN A 750 16.23 -51.93 -25.10
CA GLN A 750 15.72 -52.01 -26.48
C GLN A 750 16.79 -51.55 -27.49
N ALA A 751 17.47 -50.42 -27.23
CA ALA A 751 18.53 -49.92 -28.08
C ALA A 751 19.75 -50.88 -28.13
N LEU A 752 20.17 -51.44 -27.00
CA LEU A 752 21.24 -52.45 -26.95
C LEU A 752 20.86 -53.71 -27.76
N ARG A 753 19.66 -54.25 -27.53
CA ARG A 753 19.09 -55.38 -28.27
C ARG A 753 19.03 -55.11 -29.78
N LEU A 754 18.56 -53.93 -30.18
CA LEU A 754 18.43 -53.54 -31.57
C LEU A 754 19.80 -53.31 -32.24
N VAL A 755 20.79 -52.75 -31.56
CA VAL A 755 22.17 -52.62 -32.07
C VAL A 755 22.78 -53.98 -32.39
N GLY A 756 22.51 -55.00 -31.57
CA GLY A 756 22.97 -56.38 -31.79
C GLY A 756 22.38 -57.09 -33.02
N LEU A 757 21.28 -56.58 -33.61
CA LEU A 757 20.68 -57.19 -34.80
C LEU A 757 21.44 -56.80 -36.09
N PRO A 758 21.77 -57.75 -36.98
CA PRO A 758 22.42 -57.44 -38.25
C PRO A 758 21.48 -56.69 -39.21
N GLY A 759 22.05 -55.82 -40.05
CA GLY A 759 21.32 -55.09 -41.09
C GLY A 759 20.52 -53.88 -40.61
N LYS A 760 19.65 -53.37 -41.50
CA LYS A 760 18.76 -52.21 -41.27
C LYS A 760 17.46 -52.67 -40.59
N LYS A 761 17.04 -51.94 -39.56
CA LYS A 761 15.91 -52.31 -38.70
C LYS A 761 14.58 -51.93 -39.36
N SER A 762 13.54 -52.74 -39.21
CA SER A 762 12.18 -52.42 -39.67
C SER A 762 11.51 -51.38 -38.77
N LYS A 763 10.45 -50.71 -39.26
CA LYS A 763 9.68 -49.77 -38.43
C LYS A 763 9.09 -50.49 -37.20
N GLU A 764 8.58 -51.71 -37.37
CA GLU A 764 8.01 -52.52 -36.30
C GLU A 764 9.07 -52.87 -35.23
N GLN A 765 10.28 -53.24 -35.64
CA GLN A 765 11.38 -53.53 -34.72
C GLN A 765 11.78 -52.31 -33.88
N LEU A 766 11.77 -51.12 -34.47
CA LEU A 766 12.07 -49.86 -33.77
C LEU A 766 10.94 -49.46 -32.80
N MET A 767 9.68 -49.76 -33.12
CA MET A 767 8.52 -49.45 -32.28
C MET A 767 8.32 -50.43 -31.11
N LEU A 768 8.77 -51.68 -31.23
CA LEU A 768 8.39 -52.76 -30.30
C LEU A 768 9.35 -52.94 -29.12
N LEU A 769 8.77 -52.83 -27.91
CA LEU A 769 9.38 -53.20 -26.62
C LEU A 769 9.00 -54.64 -26.24
N LEU A 770 10.01 -55.45 -25.91
CA LEU A 770 9.89 -56.87 -25.56
C LEU A 770 10.04 -57.09 -24.04
N ALA A 771 9.73 -58.30 -23.54
CA ALA A 771 9.75 -58.58 -22.11
C ALA A 771 11.17 -58.47 -21.53
N ASP A 772 12.18 -58.88 -22.31
CA ASP A 772 13.60 -58.79 -21.96
C ASP A 772 14.06 -57.35 -21.72
N ASP A 773 13.49 -56.37 -22.43
CA ASP A 773 13.83 -54.94 -22.27
C ASP A 773 13.48 -54.42 -20.86
N PHE A 774 12.56 -55.08 -20.15
CA PHE A 774 12.16 -54.76 -18.78
C PHE A 774 12.79 -55.68 -17.72
N ALA A 775 13.33 -56.84 -18.12
CA ALA A 775 13.79 -57.88 -17.20
C ALA A 775 14.91 -57.45 -16.23
N PRO A 776 15.92 -56.63 -16.62
CA PRO A 776 16.95 -56.16 -15.68
C PRO A 776 16.40 -55.36 -14.49
N VAL A 777 15.27 -54.67 -14.68
CA VAL A 777 14.72 -53.74 -13.69
C VAL A 777 14.12 -54.46 -12.47
N LEU A 778 13.68 -55.72 -12.65
CA LEU A 778 13.25 -56.58 -11.53
C LEU A 778 14.38 -56.88 -10.54
N GLY A 779 15.61 -57.01 -11.03
CA GLY A 779 16.79 -57.25 -10.19
C GLY A 779 17.21 -56.02 -9.40
N GLU A 780 17.35 -54.88 -10.09
CA GLU A 780 17.83 -53.62 -9.51
C GLU A 780 16.86 -53.02 -8.47
N LEU A 781 15.54 -53.22 -8.62
CA LEU A 781 14.53 -52.78 -7.64
C LEU A 781 14.44 -53.66 -6.37
N GLY A 782 15.24 -54.73 -6.25
CA GLY A 782 15.16 -55.67 -5.12
C GLY A 782 13.87 -56.50 -5.08
N LEU A 783 13.17 -56.58 -6.22
CA LEU A 783 11.90 -57.32 -6.39
C LEU A 783 12.09 -58.74 -6.92
N ALA A 784 13.28 -59.08 -7.42
CA ALA A 784 13.61 -60.42 -7.88
C ALA A 784 13.50 -61.46 -6.75
N GLY A 785 12.47 -62.30 -6.79
CA GLY A 785 12.23 -63.37 -5.82
C GLY A 785 11.30 -63.03 -4.65
N ARG A 786 10.42 -62.02 -4.80
CA ARG A 786 9.34 -61.70 -3.87
C ARG A 786 7.96 -61.83 -4.52
#